data_AF-A0A8J4KHB9-F1
#
_entry.id   AF-A0A8J4KHB9-F1
#
_cell.length_a   1.000
_cell.length_b   1.000
_cell.length_c   1.000
_cell.angle_alpha   90.00
_cell.angle_beta   90.00
_cell.angle_gamma   90.00
#
_symmetry.space_group_name_H-M   'P 1'
#
loop_
_entity.id
_entity.type
_entity.pdbx_description
1 polymer ?
#
loop_
_entity_poly.entity_id
_entity_poly.type
_entity_poly.pdbx_seq_one_letter_code
_entity_poly.pdbx_strand_id
1 'polypeptide(L)'
;MWRSTGPRAASGRFWAIVLGAAAGLFLLGFLIGWFAKPTDKKTSVSPHEDKKTSVSPHEDMKAAFMAEMKAENIKQFLYNFTQLPHLAGTKENLHLAQQVQAEWKEFGLDSVQLVHYDVLLSYPDDTKPNYISIIDEHGNEIFNTSLSEPPPPGYEAVRDVVPPYSAFSAQGMPEGELVYVNYGRTEDFFKLEREMGINCTGKIVIARYGKIFRGNKVKNAELAGAKGVILYSDPADYCAPGTDPYPNGWNLPGGGAQRGNVLNLNGAGDPLTPGYPAKEYTYRLDKASGVGLPKIPVHPIGYHDAESLLRNMGGYAPPHSSWKGNLNVTYNVGPGFTTNYSTRSVKMHIHSHNEITRIYNVIGTIRGTVEPDRYVILGGHRDSWVFGGIDPQSGAAVVHEIVRSFGKLRRKGWRPRRTVIFASWDAEEFGLLGSTEWAEENAKVLQARGVAYINADSSIEGNYTLRVDCTPLMYRLVYSLTKEIPSPDEGFEGKSLYESWYKKNPSREYKEVPRINKLGSGNDFEVFFQRLGIASGRARYSKNWNVEKYSSYPVYHSVYETYEIVERFYDPTFKNHLTVAQVRGGLVFELANSVVLPFDCRDYASAVSNYAHIIYNLSRNHEEELATYNVSFDALFSAVKNFTEVAASFHERLQQIDINNLIAVRSLNDQLMFLERAFIDPLGLPGRPFYRHVIFAPSSHNKYAGESFPGIYDAMFDIKNKADQHEAWEEVKRQISIAAFTVQAAAGTLKEV
;
A
#
# COMPACT_ATOMS: atom_id res chain seq x y z
N MET A 1 2.32 83.90 -24.09
CA MET A 1 0.92 83.63 -24.51
C MET A 1 0.75 82.12 -24.34
N TRP A 2 0.17 81.56 -23.27
CA TRP A 2 -1.22 81.65 -22.82
C TRP A 2 -1.32 81.29 -21.31
N ARG A 3 -2.47 81.62 -20.72
CA ARG A 3 -2.74 81.80 -19.28
C ARG A 3 -2.92 80.52 -18.47
N SER A 4 -2.57 80.63 -17.19
CA SER A 4 -2.91 79.77 -16.07
C SER A 4 -4.40 79.94 -15.65
N THR A 5 -5.07 78.82 -15.37
CA THR A 5 -6.30 78.75 -14.56
C THR A 5 -6.19 77.55 -13.63
N GLY A 6 -6.09 77.80 -12.31
CA GLY A 6 -6.08 76.76 -11.28
C GLY A 6 -7.48 76.24 -10.92
N PRO A 7 -7.62 74.99 -10.40
CA PRO A 7 -8.89 74.49 -9.90
C PRO A 7 -9.14 74.89 -8.44
N ARG A 8 -10.40 75.26 -8.17
CA ARG A 8 -10.95 75.67 -6.87
C ARG A 8 -10.95 74.54 -5.85
N ALA A 9 -10.69 74.91 -4.59
CA ALA A 9 -10.84 74.08 -3.41
C ALA A 9 -12.30 73.67 -3.16
N ALA A 10 -12.56 72.36 -3.17
CA ALA A 10 -13.77 71.74 -2.64
C ALA A 10 -13.44 70.32 -2.15
N SER A 11 -12.68 70.17 -1.06
CA SER A 11 -12.37 68.84 -0.50
C SER A 11 -12.61 68.69 0.99
N GLY A 12 -12.65 69.75 1.80
CA GLY A 12 -12.79 69.61 3.25
C GLY A 12 -14.16 69.09 3.74
N ARG A 13 -15.26 69.56 3.13
CA ARG A 13 -16.63 69.19 3.57
C ARG A 13 -17.04 67.77 3.19
N PHE A 14 -16.57 67.26 2.05
CA PHE A 14 -16.89 65.91 1.61
C PHE A 14 -16.24 64.86 2.53
N TRP A 15 -14.95 65.03 2.85
CA TRP A 15 -14.23 64.12 3.75
C TRP A 15 -14.76 64.15 5.19
N ALA A 16 -15.22 65.30 5.68
CA ALA A 16 -15.85 65.39 7.01
C ALA A 16 -17.17 64.60 7.10
N ILE A 17 -17.99 64.62 6.04
CA ILE A 17 -19.25 63.86 5.97
C ILE A 17 -18.97 62.35 5.88
N VAL A 18 -17.98 61.94 5.08
CA VAL A 18 -17.59 60.53 4.94
C VAL A 18 -17.05 59.97 6.26
N LEU A 19 -16.21 60.72 6.97
CA LEU A 19 -15.69 60.32 8.29
C LEU A 19 -16.79 60.26 9.36
N GLY A 20 -17.74 61.21 9.33
CA GLY A 20 -18.89 61.18 10.23
C GLY A 20 -19.81 59.97 9.99
N ALA A 21 -20.05 59.62 8.73
CA ALA A 21 -20.85 58.45 8.37
C ALA A 21 -20.17 57.12 8.78
N ALA A 22 -18.85 57.02 8.59
CA ALA A 22 -18.07 55.85 9.00
C ALA A 22 -18.06 55.66 10.52
N ALA A 23 -17.90 56.75 11.29
CA ALA A 23 -17.99 56.71 12.75
C ALA A 23 -19.40 56.33 13.25
N GLY A 24 -20.45 56.82 12.59
CA GLY A 24 -21.83 56.45 12.90
C GLY A 24 -22.13 54.97 12.67
N LEU A 25 -21.66 54.41 11.54
CA LEU A 25 -21.81 52.99 11.23
C LEU A 25 -21.01 52.09 12.19
N PHE A 26 -19.82 52.53 12.61
CA PHE A 26 -19.00 51.83 13.60
C PHE A 26 -19.70 51.78 14.97
N LEU A 27 -20.23 52.91 15.44
CA LEU A 27 -20.97 52.98 16.71
C LEU A 27 -22.26 52.14 16.68
N LEU A 28 -22.96 52.13 15.54
CA LEU A 28 -24.16 51.30 15.36
C LEU A 28 -23.82 49.80 15.40
N GLY A 29 -22.75 49.40 14.72
CA GLY A 29 -22.24 48.02 14.77
C GLY A 29 -21.78 47.60 16.17
N PHE A 30 -21.13 48.50 16.90
CA PHE A 30 -20.73 48.27 18.29
C PHE A 30 -21.95 48.10 19.21
N LEU A 31 -22.97 48.94 19.08
CA LEU A 31 -24.21 48.84 19.88
C LEU A 31 -24.98 47.56 19.58
N ILE A 32 -25.09 47.15 18.30
CA ILE A 32 -25.72 45.89 17.92
C ILE A 32 -24.93 44.72 18.54
N GLY A 33 -23.60 44.70 18.44
CA GLY A 33 -22.77 43.66 19.05
C GLY A 33 -22.82 43.63 20.58
N TRP A 34 -22.96 44.80 21.23
CA TRP A 34 -23.03 44.91 22.68
C TRP A 34 -24.37 44.42 23.26
N PHE A 35 -25.47 44.72 22.56
CA PHE A 35 -26.82 44.34 23.01
C PHE A 35 -27.33 43.00 22.44
N ALA A 36 -26.68 42.43 21.43
CA ALA A 36 -26.96 41.09 20.91
C ALA A 36 -26.22 39.95 21.65
N LYS A 37 -25.93 40.12 22.94
CA LYS A 37 -25.50 39.00 23.79
C LYS A 37 -26.70 38.08 24.06
N PRO A 38 -26.59 36.77 23.80
CA PRO A 38 -27.60 35.82 24.28
C PRO A 38 -27.65 35.90 25.80
N THR A 39 -28.82 36.22 26.35
CA THR A 39 -29.07 36.06 27.78
C THR A 39 -29.00 34.57 28.12
N ASP A 40 -27.95 34.17 28.85
CA ASP A 40 -27.89 32.86 29.50
C ASP A 40 -29.10 32.68 30.40
N LYS A 41 -30.10 31.93 29.91
CA LYS A 41 -31.16 31.41 30.75
C LYS A 41 -30.54 30.38 31.70
N LYS A 42 -30.26 30.81 32.93
CA LYS A 42 -30.09 29.90 34.07
C LYS A 42 -31.42 29.17 34.32
N THR A 43 -31.61 28.02 33.68
CA THR A 43 -32.60 27.03 34.12
C THR A 43 -32.05 26.31 35.33
N SER A 44 -32.61 26.62 36.50
CA SER A 44 -32.49 25.84 37.72
C SER A 44 -33.09 24.45 37.49
N VAL A 45 -32.25 23.42 37.45
CA VAL A 45 -32.68 22.02 37.44
C VAL A 45 -32.71 21.52 38.89
N SER A 46 -33.89 21.11 39.32
CA SER A 46 -34.16 20.39 40.57
C SER A 46 -33.44 19.03 40.57
N PRO A 47 -32.88 18.56 41.70
CA PRO A 47 -32.15 17.30 41.74
C PRO A 47 -33.10 16.13 42.01
N HIS A 48 -33.71 15.56 40.97
CA HIS A 48 -34.25 14.20 41.04
C HIS A 48 -34.19 13.49 39.67
N GLU A 49 -33.49 12.36 39.66
CA GLU A 49 -33.65 11.20 38.77
C GLU A 49 -33.50 11.39 37.26
N ASP A 50 -32.30 11.09 36.74
CA ASP A 50 -32.10 9.93 35.85
C ASP A 50 -30.61 9.79 35.48
N LYS A 51 -29.98 8.68 35.92
CA LYS A 51 -28.65 8.26 35.45
C LYS A 51 -28.78 7.73 34.02
N LYS A 52 -28.85 8.61 33.02
CA LYS A 52 -28.40 8.28 31.66
C LYS A 52 -26.93 8.65 31.55
N THR A 53 -26.11 7.65 31.29
CA THR A 53 -24.68 7.78 30.95
C THR A 53 -24.46 8.92 29.96
N SER A 54 -23.85 10.02 30.41
CA SER A 54 -23.51 11.15 29.56
C SER A 54 -22.36 10.77 28.64
N VAL A 55 -22.69 10.18 27.50
CA VAL A 55 -21.77 9.95 26.39
C VAL A 55 -21.33 11.33 25.87
N SER A 56 -20.03 11.52 25.60
CA SER A 56 -19.53 12.82 25.13
C SER A 56 -20.01 13.11 23.70
N PRO A 57 -20.19 14.38 23.29
CA PRO A 57 -20.61 14.72 21.92
C PRO A 57 -19.71 14.12 20.82
N HIS A 58 -18.44 13.82 21.14
CA HIS A 58 -17.52 13.13 20.23
C HIS A 58 -17.97 11.69 19.94
N GLU A 59 -18.29 10.95 20.99
CA GLU A 59 -18.69 9.53 20.92
C GLU A 59 -20.05 9.38 20.23
N ASP A 60 -20.99 10.28 20.49
CA ASP A 60 -22.28 10.29 19.79
C ASP A 60 -22.12 10.51 18.28
N MET A 61 -21.19 11.39 17.87
CA MET A 61 -20.92 11.65 16.46
C MET A 61 -20.18 10.49 15.79
N LYS A 62 -19.24 9.85 16.48
CA LYS A 62 -18.58 8.63 15.99
C LYS A 62 -19.60 7.51 15.80
N ALA A 63 -20.47 7.28 16.79
CA ALA A 63 -21.53 6.28 16.68
C ALA A 63 -22.47 6.58 15.50
N ALA A 64 -22.87 7.84 15.29
CA ALA A 64 -23.69 8.24 14.15
C ALA A 64 -22.97 8.02 12.80
N PHE A 65 -21.68 8.32 12.71
CA PHE A 65 -20.85 8.07 11.54
C PHE A 65 -20.74 6.58 11.20
N MET A 66 -20.47 5.74 12.20
CA MET A 66 -20.34 4.29 12.04
C MET A 66 -21.67 3.64 11.66
N ALA A 67 -22.75 4.06 12.31
CA ALA A 67 -24.09 3.52 12.07
C ALA A 67 -24.66 3.93 10.71
N GLU A 68 -24.21 5.04 10.12
CA GLU A 68 -24.65 5.49 8.81
C GLU A 68 -24.15 4.58 7.68
N MET A 69 -23.01 3.89 7.85
CA MET A 69 -22.47 2.96 6.87
C MET A 69 -23.36 1.73 6.70
N LYS A 70 -23.62 1.30 5.46
CA LYS A 70 -24.48 0.15 5.13
C LYS A 70 -23.79 -0.85 4.20
N ALA A 71 -23.91 -2.13 4.53
CA ALA A 71 -23.44 -3.23 3.70
C ALA A 71 -24.05 -3.21 2.30
N GLU A 72 -25.35 -2.91 2.18
CA GLU A 72 -26.05 -2.87 0.89
C GLU A 72 -25.53 -1.77 -0.04
N ASN A 73 -25.13 -0.62 0.50
CA ASN A 73 -24.51 0.44 -0.30
C ASN A 73 -23.16 -0.03 -0.83
N ILE A 74 -22.34 -0.67 0.01
CA ILE A 74 -21.03 -1.19 -0.40
C ILE A 74 -21.20 -2.27 -1.49
N LYS A 75 -22.19 -3.15 -1.34
CA LYS A 75 -22.57 -4.14 -2.34
C LYS A 75 -22.91 -3.48 -3.69
N GLN A 76 -23.75 -2.44 -3.67
CA GLN A 76 -24.15 -1.72 -4.87
C GLN A 76 -22.98 -0.98 -5.52
N PHE A 77 -22.11 -0.33 -4.73
CA PHE A 77 -20.92 0.34 -5.26
C PHE A 77 -19.96 -0.67 -5.89
N LEU A 78 -19.73 -1.81 -5.22
CA LEU A 78 -18.89 -2.86 -5.78
C LEU A 78 -19.45 -3.34 -7.13
N TYR A 79 -20.74 -3.67 -7.18
CA TYR A 79 -21.40 -4.06 -8.42
C TYR A 79 -21.19 -3.03 -9.53
N ASN A 80 -21.45 -1.75 -9.25
CA ASN A 80 -21.31 -0.69 -10.24
C ASN A 80 -19.88 -0.55 -10.77
N PHE A 81 -18.88 -0.70 -9.93
CA PHE A 81 -17.48 -0.46 -10.32
C PHE A 81 -16.81 -1.62 -11.05
N THR A 82 -17.42 -2.83 -11.05
CA THR A 82 -16.80 -4.05 -11.60
C THR A 82 -17.44 -4.54 -12.90
N GLN A 83 -18.37 -3.78 -13.50
CA GLN A 83 -19.09 -4.24 -14.70
C GLN A 83 -18.20 -4.29 -15.95
N LEU A 84 -17.18 -3.44 -16.02
CA LEU A 84 -16.30 -3.30 -17.17
C LEU A 84 -14.84 -3.28 -16.75
N PRO A 85 -13.90 -3.72 -17.63
CA PRO A 85 -12.49 -3.62 -17.32
C PRO A 85 -12.03 -2.16 -17.23
N HIS A 86 -11.28 -1.82 -16.19
CA HIS A 86 -10.88 -0.42 -15.93
C HIS A 86 -9.37 -0.30 -15.67
N LEU A 87 -8.58 -0.80 -16.62
CA LEU A 87 -7.12 -0.72 -16.62
C LEU A 87 -6.63 0.75 -16.61
N ALA A 88 -5.53 1.01 -15.90
CA ALA A 88 -4.95 2.34 -15.80
C ALA A 88 -4.72 2.97 -17.19
N GLY A 89 -4.95 4.28 -17.31
CA GLY A 89 -4.79 5.01 -18.58
C GLY A 89 -5.89 4.77 -19.64
N THR A 90 -6.81 3.83 -19.42
CA THR A 90 -7.91 3.57 -20.37
C THR A 90 -9.06 4.58 -20.25
N LYS A 91 -9.91 4.61 -21.29
CA LYS A 91 -11.12 5.45 -21.29
C LYS A 91 -12.10 5.07 -20.18
N GLU A 92 -12.25 3.78 -19.91
CA GLU A 92 -13.17 3.29 -18.88
C GLU A 92 -12.72 3.70 -17.47
N ASN A 93 -11.42 3.59 -17.19
CA ASN A 93 -10.91 4.04 -15.89
C ASN A 93 -11.01 5.57 -15.71
N LEU A 94 -10.93 6.37 -16.78
CA LEU A 94 -11.25 7.80 -16.74
C LEU A 94 -12.74 8.04 -16.49
N HIS A 95 -13.63 7.25 -17.12
CA HIS A 95 -15.08 7.34 -16.87
C HIS A 95 -15.39 7.08 -15.40
N LEU A 96 -14.82 6.02 -14.82
CA LEU A 96 -14.96 5.70 -13.40
C LEU A 96 -14.40 6.82 -12.51
N ALA A 97 -13.26 7.43 -12.87
CA ALA A 97 -12.72 8.58 -12.14
C ALA A 97 -13.69 9.79 -12.15
N GLN A 98 -14.33 10.04 -13.29
CA GLN A 98 -15.33 11.12 -13.44
C GLN A 98 -16.61 10.81 -12.65
N GLN A 99 -17.06 9.56 -12.63
CA GLN A 99 -18.17 9.10 -11.81
C GLN A 99 -17.87 9.34 -10.32
N VAL A 100 -16.74 8.82 -9.82
CA VAL A 100 -16.31 9.00 -8.42
C VAL A 100 -16.21 10.49 -8.07
N GLN A 101 -15.66 11.31 -8.97
CA GLN A 101 -15.60 12.77 -8.78
C GLN A 101 -17.00 13.38 -8.61
N ALA A 102 -17.96 13.00 -9.46
CA ALA A 102 -19.32 13.53 -9.42
C ALA A 102 -20.06 13.11 -8.14
N GLU A 103 -19.99 11.82 -7.78
CA GLU A 103 -20.64 11.27 -6.58
C GLU A 103 -20.05 11.87 -5.30
N TRP A 104 -18.73 12.07 -5.22
CA TRP A 104 -18.12 12.72 -4.06
C TRP A 104 -18.53 14.20 -3.92
N LYS A 105 -18.77 14.92 -5.02
CA LYS A 105 -19.36 16.27 -4.96
C LYS A 105 -20.79 16.20 -4.41
N GLU A 106 -21.59 15.24 -4.88
CA GLU A 106 -22.97 15.03 -4.41
C GLU A 106 -23.03 14.65 -2.92
N PHE A 107 -22.11 13.79 -2.46
CA PHE A 107 -22.02 13.42 -1.06
C PHE A 107 -21.74 14.61 -0.16
N GLY A 108 -21.10 15.64 -0.72
CA GLY A 108 -20.93 16.95 -0.12
C GLY A 108 -19.49 17.18 0.34
N LEU A 109 -18.47 16.70 -0.37
CA LEU A 109 -17.10 17.17 -0.12
C LEU A 109 -16.97 18.66 -0.45
N ASP A 110 -16.04 19.38 0.20
CA ASP A 110 -15.88 20.83 -0.06
C ASP A 110 -15.22 21.10 -1.41
N SER A 111 -14.32 20.22 -1.83
CA SER A 111 -13.71 20.23 -3.16
C SER A 111 -13.45 18.81 -3.62
N VAL A 112 -13.58 18.57 -4.93
CA VAL A 112 -13.24 17.31 -5.58
C VAL A 112 -12.67 17.59 -6.96
N GLN A 113 -11.43 17.16 -7.21
CA GLN A 113 -10.70 17.44 -8.43
C GLN A 113 -10.07 16.18 -9.02
N LEU A 114 -9.95 16.15 -10.34
CA LEU A 114 -9.07 15.22 -11.04
C LEU A 114 -7.67 15.82 -11.07
N VAL A 115 -6.69 15.09 -10.56
CA VAL A 115 -5.27 15.45 -10.65
C VAL A 115 -4.60 14.45 -11.57
N HIS A 116 -4.00 14.92 -12.65
CA HIS A 116 -3.41 14.07 -13.67
C HIS A 116 -1.88 14.17 -13.72
N TYR A 117 -1.30 13.09 -14.22
CA TYR A 117 0.10 12.92 -14.55
C TYR A 117 0.22 12.15 -15.86
N ASP A 118 1.31 12.37 -16.59
CA ASP A 118 1.59 11.68 -17.85
C ASP A 118 2.79 10.75 -17.62
N VAL A 119 2.50 9.51 -17.22
CA VAL A 119 3.46 8.50 -16.73
C VAL A 119 3.74 7.41 -17.78
N LEU A 120 4.84 6.67 -17.63
CA LEU A 120 5.13 5.51 -18.47
C LEU A 120 4.28 4.31 -18.03
N LEU A 121 3.35 3.89 -18.89
CA LEU A 121 2.61 2.63 -18.77
C LEU A 121 3.11 1.63 -19.82
N SER A 122 2.54 0.42 -19.80
CA SER A 122 2.91 -0.68 -20.71
C SER A 122 1.67 -1.45 -21.11
N TYR A 123 1.56 -1.87 -22.37
CA TYR A 123 0.42 -2.64 -22.87
C TYR A 123 0.88 -3.72 -23.87
N PRO A 124 0.17 -4.85 -23.99
CA PRO A 124 0.40 -5.80 -25.07
C PRO A 124 0.09 -5.18 -26.45
N ASP A 125 0.69 -5.72 -27.51
CA ASP A 125 0.37 -5.33 -28.90
C ASP A 125 -0.81 -6.18 -29.40
N ASP A 126 -1.92 -5.53 -29.75
CA ASP A 126 -3.14 -6.21 -30.22
C ASP A 126 -2.97 -6.95 -31.55
N THR A 127 -1.99 -6.54 -32.37
CA THR A 127 -1.70 -7.15 -33.67
C THR A 127 -0.68 -8.27 -33.59
N LYS A 128 0.14 -8.29 -32.53
CA LYS A 128 1.20 -9.26 -32.28
C LYS A 128 1.08 -9.79 -30.85
N PRO A 129 0.18 -10.76 -30.60
CA PRO A 129 -0.08 -11.24 -29.26
C PRO A 129 1.15 -11.90 -28.65
N ASN A 130 1.27 -11.77 -27.34
CA ASN A 130 2.33 -12.43 -26.59
C ASN A 130 1.99 -13.92 -26.42
N TYR A 131 2.99 -14.79 -26.58
CA TYR A 131 2.84 -16.23 -26.27
C TYR A 131 4.19 -16.92 -26.08
N ILE A 132 4.15 -18.16 -25.60
CA ILE A 132 5.30 -19.05 -25.48
C ILE A 132 5.05 -20.28 -26.34
N SER A 133 6.10 -20.81 -26.95
CA SER A 133 6.06 -22.00 -27.78
C SER A 133 7.15 -23.01 -27.41
N ILE A 134 6.90 -24.29 -27.67
CA ILE A 134 7.95 -25.32 -27.75
C ILE A 134 8.30 -25.49 -29.23
N ILE A 135 9.59 -25.41 -29.53
CA ILE A 135 10.14 -25.51 -30.88
C ILE A 135 10.86 -26.86 -31.03
N ASP A 136 10.67 -27.54 -32.16
CA ASP A 136 11.41 -28.74 -32.53
C ASP A 136 12.72 -28.44 -33.27
N GLU A 137 13.50 -29.48 -33.60
CA GLU A 137 14.76 -29.37 -34.33
C GLU A 137 14.65 -28.80 -35.74
N HIS A 138 13.45 -28.74 -36.31
CA HIS A 138 13.17 -28.17 -37.62
C HIS A 138 12.67 -26.72 -37.54
N GLY A 139 12.51 -26.18 -36.32
CA GLY A 139 11.97 -24.84 -36.09
C GLY A 139 10.44 -24.78 -36.07
N ASN A 140 9.75 -25.91 -36.01
CA ASN A 140 8.28 -25.92 -35.94
C ASN A 140 7.79 -25.70 -34.52
N GLU A 141 6.73 -24.90 -34.38
CA GLU A 141 5.97 -24.77 -33.13
C GLU A 141 5.10 -26.02 -32.92
N ILE A 142 5.39 -26.81 -31.89
CA ILE A 142 4.64 -28.04 -31.58
C ILE A 142 3.64 -27.86 -30.42
N PHE A 143 3.76 -26.77 -29.69
CA PHE A 143 2.85 -26.35 -28.62
C PHE A 143 2.95 -24.84 -28.48
N ASN A 144 1.80 -24.17 -28.38
CA ASN A 144 1.69 -22.74 -28.10
C ASN A 144 0.80 -22.54 -26.87
N THR A 145 1.18 -21.61 -26.01
CA THR A 145 0.37 -21.22 -24.85
C THR A 145 -0.89 -20.46 -25.28
N SER A 146 -1.85 -20.40 -24.37
CA SER A 146 -3.09 -19.63 -24.57
C SER A 146 -2.78 -18.14 -24.78
N LEU A 147 -3.50 -17.50 -25.70
CA LEU A 147 -3.37 -16.06 -25.98
C LEU A 147 -4.18 -15.19 -24.99
N SER A 148 -5.22 -15.76 -24.40
CA SER A 148 -6.11 -15.09 -23.46
C SER A 148 -6.72 -16.10 -22.50
N GLU A 149 -7.20 -15.62 -21.36
CA GLU A 149 -8.01 -16.44 -20.46
C GLU A 149 -9.41 -16.64 -21.06
N PRO A 150 -10.06 -17.80 -20.80
CA PRO A 150 -11.47 -17.98 -21.10
C PRO A 150 -12.32 -16.93 -20.35
N PRO A 151 -13.27 -16.25 -21.02
CA PRO A 151 -14.10 -15.25 -20.36
C PRO A 151 -14.93 -15.88 -19.23
N PRO A 152 -15.07 -15.20 -18.08
CA PRO A 152 -15.93 -15.68 -17.00
C PRO A 152 -17.41 -15.63 -17.42
N PRO A 153 -18.27 -16.50 -16.86
CA PRO A 153 -19.69 -16.49 -17.18
C PRO A 153 -20.35 -15.13 -16.93
N GLY A 154 -21.14 -14.66 -17.89
CA GLY A 154 -21.80 -13.35 -17.85
C GLY A 154 -21.00 -12.21 -18.47
N TYR A 155 -19.73 -12.44 -18.82
CA TYR A 155 -18.83 -11.44 -19.40
C TYR A 155 -18.41 -11.80 -20.84
N GLU A 156 -19.08 -12.74 -21.51
CA GLU A 156 -18.74 -13.23 -22.85
C GLU A 156 -18.80 -12.12 -23.93
N ALA A 157 -19.59 -11.08 -23.69
CA ALA A 157 -19.76 -9.95 -24.60
C ALA A 157 -18.70 -8.84 -24.40
N VAL A 158 -17.91 -8.89 -23.33
CA VAL A 158 -16.89 -7.87 -23.02
C VAL A 158 -15.69 -8.04 -23.96
N ARG A 159 -15.30 -6.97 -24.66
CA ARG A 159 -14.26 -7.01 -25.72
C ARG A 159 -12.90 -6.46 -25.28
N ASP A 160 -12.86 -5.60 -24.27
CA ASP A 160 -11.66 -4.86 -23.87
C ASP A 160 -10.92 -5.50 -22.67
N VAL A 161 -11.00 -6.83 -22.55
CA VAL A 161 -10.21 -7.57 -21.55
C VAL A 161 -8.77 -7.68 -22.05
N VAL A 162 -7.84 -6.99 -21.39
CA VAL A 162 -6.41 -7.08 -21.72
C VAL A 162 -5.92 -8.54 -21.56
N PRO A 163 -5.20 -9.14 -22.51
CA PRO A 163 -4.68 -10.50 -22.36
C PRO A 163 -3.66 -10.56 -21.21
N PRO A 164 -3.37 -11.75 -20.64
CA PRO A 164 -2.33 -11.89 -19.63
C PRO A 164 -0.97 -11.41 -20.15
N TYR A 165 -0.32 -10.53 -19.39
CA TYR A 165 1.03 -10.07 -19.70
C TYR A 165 1.72 -9.58 -18.43
N SER A 166 3.06 -9.49 -18.50
CA SER A 166 3.86 -8.83 -17.47
C SER A 166 4.17 -7.42 -17.93
N ALA A 167 3.55 -6.41 -17.30
CA ALA A 167 3.77 -5.02 -17.70
C ALA A 167 5.23 -4.61 -17.53
N PHE A 168 5.71 -3.81 -18.48
CA PHE A 168 7.09 -3.36 -18.65
C PHE A 168 8.10 -4.44 -19.06
N SER A 169 7.65 -5.64 -19.39
CA SER A 169 8.53 -6.67 -19.96
C SER A 169 9.28 -6.15 -21.19
N ALA A 170 10.57 -6.51 -21.31
CA ALA A 170 11.33 -6.21 -22.53
C ALA A 170 10.76 -6.99 -23.72
N GLN A 171 10.78 -6.35 -24.89
CA GLN A 171 10.45 -7.02 -26.15
C GLN A 171 11.52 -8.04 -26.52
N GLY A 172 11.12 -9.12 -27.18
CA GLY A 172 12.06 -10.08 -27.73
C GLY A 172 11.44 -11.44 -28.04
N MET A 173 12.19 -12.22 -28.82
CA MET A 173 11.84 -13.60 -29.14
C MET A 173 12.95 -14.60 -28.76
N PRO A 174 13.38 -14.66 -27.48
CA PRO A 174 14.45 -15.53 -27.05
C PRO A 174 14.03 -16.99 -27.16
N GLU A 175 14.93 -17.83 -27.66
CA GLU A 175 14.77 -19.28 -27.76
C GLU A 175 15.87 -19.99 -26.98
N GLY A 176 15.55 -20.89 -26.06
CA GLY A 176 16.55 -21.67 -25.33
C GLY A 176 16.00 -22.81 -24.50
N GLU A 177 16.91 -23.53 -23.86
CA GLU A 177 16.57 -24.58 -22.90
C GLU A 177 15.86 -23.98 -21.67
N LEU A 178 14.88 -24.73 -21.16
CA LEU A 178 14.09 -24.35 -19.99
C LEU A 178 14.79 -24.80 -18.69
N VAL A 179 14.75 -23.97 -17.65
CA VAL A 179 15.19 -24.31 -16.28
C VAL A 179 14.08 -23.93 -15.29
N TYR A 180 13.64 -24.87 -14.45
CA TYR A 180 12.67 -24.59 -13.40
C TYR A 180 13.38 -24.06 -12.15
N VAL A 181 13.00 -22.86 -11.69
CA VAL A 181 13.71 -22.14 -10.62
C VAL A 181 12.88 -21.95 -9.36
N ASN A 182 11.95 -22.86 -9.09
CA ASN A 182 11.05 -22.78 -7.94
C ASN A 182 10.30 -21.43 -7.89
N TYR A 183 10.48 -20.62 -6.83
CA TYR A 183 9.87 -19.30 -6.72
C TYR A 183 10.76 -18.17 -7.26
N GLY A 184 11.93 -18.46 -7.83
CA GLY A 184 12.86 -17.43 -8.32
C GLY A 184 13.42 -16.52 -7.22
N ARG A 185 13.50 -17.01 -5.99
CA ARG A 185 14.08 -16.26 -4.86
C ARG A 185 15.60 -16.27 -4.92
N THR A 186 16.24 -15.37 -4.19
CA THR A 186 17.71 -15.31 -4.10
C THR A 186 18.29 -16.67 -3.72
N GLU A 187 17.69 -17.33 -2.72
CA GLU A 187 18.10 -18.66 -2.25
C GLU A 187 17.84 -19.77 -3.27
N ASP A 188 16.84 -19.63 -4.15
CA ASP A 188 16.57 -20.62 -5.20
C ASP A 188 17.69 -20.56 -6.26
N PHE A 189 18.14 -19.36 -6.65
CA PHE A 189 19.26 -19.20 -7.57
C PHE A 189 20.60 -19.59 -6.94
N PHE A 190 20.84 -19.26 -5.66
CA PHE A 190 22.03 -19.74 -4.94
C PHE A 190 22.08 -21.26 -4.89
N LYS A 191 20.96 -21.94 -4.66
CA LYS A 191 20.89 -23.41 -4.69
C LYS A 191 21.28 -23.96 -6.06
N LEU A 192 20.75 -23.38 -7.14
CA LEU A 192 21.05 -23.80 -8.51
C LEU A 192 22.54 -23.67 -8.83
N GLU A 193 23.11 -22.50 -8.58
CA GLU A 193 24.50 -22.19 -8.94
C GLU A 193 25.49 -22.91 -8.03
N ARG A 194 25.33 -22.77 -6.70
CA ARG A 194 26.34 -23.16 -5.71
C ARG A 194 26.29 -24.64 -5.34
N GLU A 195 25.11 -25.27 -5.44
CA GLU A 195 24.92 -26.65 -4.98
C GLU A 195 24.55 -27.63 -6.09
N MET A 196 23.83 -27.19 -7.13
CA MET A 196 23.41 -28.06 -8.24
C MET A 196 24.30 -27.93 -9.49
N GLY A 197 25.18 -26.93 -9.56
CA GLY A 197 26.03 -26.67 -10.72
C GLY A 197 25.25 -26.27 -11.98
N ILE A 198 24.04 -25.73 -11.82
CA ILE A 198 23.15 -25.33 -12.91
C ILE A 198 23.40 -23.87 -13.25
N ASN A 199 23.89 -23.62 -14.47
CA ASN A 199 24.09 -22.27 -15.02
C ASN A 199 22.85 -21.81 -15.81
N CYS A 200 22.23 -20.71 -15.36
CA CYS A 200 21.07 -20.10 -16.02
C CYS A 200 21.43 -19.17 -17.19
N THR A 201 22.72 -18.93 -17.43
CA THR A 201 23.19 -18.04 -18.51
C THR A 201 22.66 -18.48 -19.87
N GLY A 202 21.93 -17.60 -20.54
CA GLY A 202 21.37 -17.86 -21.87
C GLY A 202 20.22 -18.87 -21.89
N LYS A 203 19.65 -19.21 -20.73
CA LYS A 203 18.50 -20.11 -20.56
C LYS A 203 17.21 -19.32 -20.39
N ILE A 204 16.08 -19.94 -20.69
CA ILE A 204 14.76 -19.43 -20.27
C ILE A 204 14.47 -20.08 -18.92
N VAL A 205 14.10 -19.27 -17.93
CA VAL A 205 13.73 -19.79 -16.61
C VAL A 205 12.22 -19.78 -16.45
N ILE A 206 11.67 -20.81 -15.81
CA ILE A 206 10.26 -20.87 -15.40
C ILE A 206 10.17 -20.87 -13.87
N ALA A 207 9.44 -19.92 -13.32
CA ALA A 207 9.25 -19.74 -11.89
C ALA A 207 7.77 -19.68 -11.54
N ARG A 208 7.37 -20.31 -10.43
CA ARG A 208 6.02 -20.12 -9.90
C ARG A 208 5.89 -18.79 -9.15
N TYR A 209 4.71 -18.20 -9.24
CA TYR A 209 4.31 -17.06 -8.41
C TYR A 209 4.28 -17.42 -6.92
N GLY A 210 4.24 -16.39 -6.06
CA GLY A 210 4.22 -16.54 -4.60
C GLY A 210 5.56 -16.25 -3.91
N LYS A 211 5.53 -16.21 -2.57
CA LYS A 211 6.63 -15.90 -1.63
C LYS A 211 7.24 -14.50 -1.72
N ILE A 212 7.68 -14.07 -2.90
CA ILE A 212 8.30 -12.77 -3.16
C ILE A 212 7.61 -12.03 -4.30
N PHE A 213 7.77 -10.71 -4.34
CA PHE A 213 7.28 -9.88 -5.44
C PHE A 213 7.86 -10.31 -6.79
N ARG A 214 7.02 -10.30 -7.83
CA ARG A 214 7.37 -10.81 -9.16
C ARG A 214 8.53 -10.05 -9.83
N GLY A 215 8.66 -8.74 -9.61
CA GLY A 215 9.83 -7.99 -10.09
C GLY A 215 11.15 -8.43 -9.43
N ASN A 216 11.13 -8.92 -8.18
CA ASN A 216 12.32 -9.52 -7.57
C ASN A 216 12.70 -10.84 -8.25
N LYS A 217 11.73 -11.66 -8.67
CA LYS A 217 11.99 -12.90 -9.42
C LYS A 217 12.72 -12.61 -10.73
N VAL A 218 12.25 -11.58 -11.46
CA VAL A 218 12.85 -11.14 -12.73
C VAL A 218 14.25 -10.58 -12.50
N LYS A 219 14.44 -9.67 -11.53
CA LYS A 219 15.77 -9.15 -11.17
C LYS A 219 16.75 -10.28 -10.85
N ASN A 220 16.32 -11.28 -10.06
CA ASN A 220 17.18 -12.40 -9.70
C ASN A 220 17.54 -13.26 -10.93
N ALA A 221 16.58 -13.48 -11.84
CA ALA A 221 16.82 -14.20 -13.09
C ALA A 221 17.82 -13.46 -14.00
N GLU A 222 17.72 -12.14 -14.10
CA GLU A 222 18.69 -11.31 -14.84
C GLU A 222 20.09 -11.43 -14.25
N LEU A 223 20.22 -11.35 -12.93
CA LEU A 223 21.50 -11.53 -12.23
C LEU A 223 22.08 -12.94 -12.46
N ALA A 224 21.23 -13.95 -12.61
CA ALA A 224 21.63 -15.32 -12.96
C ALA A 224 21.92 -15.53 -14.46
N GLY A 225 21.83 -14.49 -15.30
CA GLY A 225 22.12 -14.54 -16.72
C GLY A 225 21.01 -15.14 -17.59
N ALA A 226 19.79 -15.31 -17.07
CA ALA A 226 18.65 -15.77 -17.84
C ALA A 226 18.36 -14.81 -19.00
N LYS A 227 17.84 -15.33 -20.12
CA LYS A 227 17.46 -14.52 -21.29
C LYS A 227 15.95 -14.35 -21.47
N GLY A 228 15.15 -14.94 -20.58
CA GLY A 228 13.70 -14.82 -20.55
C GLY A 228 13.13 -15.52 -19.31
N VAL A 229 11.98 -15.05 -18.82
CA VAL A 229 11.32 -15.57 -17.62
C VAL A 229 9.86 -15.91 -17.92
N ILE A 230 9.46 -17.13 -17.57
CA ILE A 230 8.07 -17.57 -17.58
C ILE A 230 7.59 -17.60 -16.13
N LEU A 231 6.48 -16.93 -15.84
CA LEU A 231 5.84 -16.94 -14.53
C LEU A 231 4.53 -17.73 -14.59
N TYR A 232 4.26 -18.60 -13.62
CA TYR A 232 2.99 -19.33 -13.60
C TYR A 232 2.40 -19.49 -12.19
N SER A 233 1.08 -19.65 -12.11
CA SER A 233 0.36 -19.81 -10.84
C SER A 233 0.18 -21.29 -10.48
N ASP A 234 1.14 -21.88 -9.77
CA ASP A 234 1.08 -23.29 -9.36
C ASP A 234 -0.13 -23.58 -8.44
N PRO A 235 -0.89 -24.67 -8.65
CA PRO A 235 -2.00 -25.04 -7.78
C PRO A 235 -1.61 -25.24 -6.31
N ALA A 236 -0.34 -25.55 -6.00
CA ALA A 236 0.14 -25.61 -4.62
C ALA A 236 0.04 -24.25 -3.89
N ASP A 237 0.11 -23.15 -4.64
CA ASP A 237 0.14 -21.79 -4.12
C ASP A 237 -1.11 -20.98 -4.46
N TYR A 238 -1.97 -21.44 -5.38
CA TYR A 238 -3.15 -20.70 -5.85
C TYR A 238 -4.41 -21.55 -5.96
N CYS A 239 -4.43 -22.78 -5.43
CA CYS A 239 -5.65 -23.57 -5.28
C CYS A 239 -5.79 -24.07 -3.83
N ALA A 240 -6.86 -23.68 -3.17
CA ALA A 240 -7.26 -24.22 -1.89
C ALA A 240 -7.70 -25.69 -2.01
N PRO A 241 -7.24 -26.59 -1.12
CA PRO A 241 -7.64 -27.98 -1.15
C PRO A 241 -9.16 -28.16 -1.05
N GLY A 242 -9.72 -29.08 -1.83
CA GLY A 242 -11.14 -29.44 -1.78
C GLY A 242 -12.11 -28.35 -2.29
N THR A 243 -11.61 -27.34 -2.99
CA THR A 243 -12.41 -26.25 -3.56
C THR A 243 -12.40 -26.32 -5.08
N ASP A 244 -13.57 -26.16 -5.71
CA ASP A 244 -13.69 -26.16 -7.17
C ASP A 244 -13.12 -24.87 -7.78
N PRO A 245 -12.59 -24.93 -9.02
CA PRO A 245 -12.25 -23.73 -9.77
C PRO A 245 -13.50 -22.89 -10.08
N TYR A 246 -13.30 -21.59 -10.29
CA TYR A 246 -14.34 -20.70 -10.78
C TYR A 246 -14.93 -21.22 -12.11
N PRO A 247 -16.27 -21.21 -12.33
CA PRO A 247 -17.32 -20.49 -11.58
C PRO A 247 -18.03 -21.27 -10.47
N ASN A 248 -17.65 -22.54 -10.25
CA ASN A 248 -18.33 -23.41 -9.28
C ASN A 248 -17.75 -23.26 -7.87
N GLY A 249 -16.49 -22.88 -7.75
CA GLY A 249 -15.87 -22.43 -6.51
C GLY A 249 -15.03 -21.17 -6.73
N TRP A 250 -14.09 -20.93 -5.82
CA TRP A 250 -13.25 -19.73 -5.79
C TRP A 250 -11.78 -20.01 -6.09
N ASN A 251 -11.43 -21.24 -6.52
CA ASN A 251 -10.08 -21.54 -6.98
C ASN A 251 -9.81 -20.99 -8.37
N LEU A 252 -8.52 -20.76 -8.65
CA LEU A 252 -8.04 -20.36 -9.96
C LEU A 252 -8.36 -21.47 -10.99
N PRO A 253 -9.03 -21.16 -12.11
CA PRO A 253 -9.14 -22.07 -13.24
C PRO A 253 -7.79 -22.27 -13.95
N GLY A 254 -7.58 -23.41 -14.60
CA GLY A 254 -6.25 -23.74 -15.16
C GLY A 254 -5.77 -22.94 -16.35
N GLY A 255 -6.69 -22.27 -17.05
CA GLY A 255 -6.34 -21.24 -18.03
C GLY A 255 -6.07 -19.86 -17.42
N GLY A 256 -6.36 -19.67 -16.13
CA GLY A 256 -6.22 -18.39 -15.42
C GLY A 256 -4.76 -18.01 -15.21
N ALA A 257 -4.40 -16.79 -15.58
CA ALA A 257 -3.03 -16.28 -15.53
C ALA A 257 -2.98 -14.94 -14.78
N GLN A 258 -2.03 -14.84 -13.85
CA GLN A 258 -1.86 -13.65 -13.01
C GLN A 258 -1.09 -12.56 -13.78
N ARG A 259 -1.77 -11.45 -14.09
CA ARG A 259 -1.14 -10.21 -14.59
C ARG A 259 -0.34 -9.53 -13.49
N GLY A 260 0.47 -8.55 -13.87
CA GLY A 260 1.23 -7.75 -12.91
C GLY A 260 2.42 -7.05 -13.53
N ASN A 261 2.77 -5.89 -12.99
CA ASN A 261 4.03 -5.23 -13.34
C ASN A 261 5.23 -6.00 -12.79
N VAL A 262 6.34 -5.96 -13.53
CA VAL A 262 7.63 -6.58 -13.14
C VAL A 262 8.71 -5.52 -12.89
N LEU A 263 8.32 -4.27 -12.65
CA LEU A 263 9.27 -3.19 -12.38
C LEU A 263 10.02 -3.39 -11.06
N ASN A 264 11.26 -2.90 -11.02
CA ASN A 264 12.04 -2.81 -9.80
C ASN A 264 12.27 -1.36 -9.32
N LEU A 265 11.20 -0.61 -9.06
CA LEU A 265 11.25 0.84 -8.76
C LEU A 265 11.97 1.24 -7.47
N ASN A 266 11.89 0.44 -6.41
CA ASN A 266 12.41 0.78 -5.07
C ASN A 266 11.92 2.15 -4.55
N GLY A 267 10.62 2.44 -4.70
CA GLY A 267 9.97 3.68 -4.22
C GLY A 267 10.08 4.89 -5.16
N ALA A 268 10.56 4.69 -6.40
CA ALA A 268 10.83 5.79 -7.32
C ALA A 268 9.59 6.51 -7.87
N GLY A 269 8.45 5.84 -8.03
CA GLY A 269 7.31 6.36 -8.78
C GLY A 269 7.42 6.04 -10.27
N ASP A 270 7.00 6.97 -11.13
CA ASP A 270 7.15 6.83 -12.58
C ASP A 270 8.59 6.49 -12.97
N PRO A 271 8.83 5.46 -13.81
CA PRO A 271 10.17 5.11 -14.27
C PRO A 271 10.96 6.26 -14.91
N LEU A 272 10.29 7.31 -15.42
CA LEU A 272 10.94 8.39 -16.17
C LEU A 272 11.11 9.68 -15.37
N THR A 273 10.41 9.85 -14.25
CA THR A 273 10.48 11.08 -13.42
C THR A 273 10.86 10.83 -11.96
N PRO A 274 11.85 9.98 -11.64
CA PRO A 274 12.17 9.64 -10.26
C PRO A 274 12.54 10.88 -9.44
N GLY A 275 11.73 11.25 -8.46
CA GLY A 275 11.97 12.41 -7.60
C GLY A 275 11.07 13.62 -7.86
N TYR A 276 10.39 13.67 -9.01
CA TYR A 276 9.65 14.84 -9.48
C TYR A 276 8.34 14.43 -10.15
N PRO A 277 7.24 15.16 -9.92
CA PRO A 277 5.95 14.76 -10.48
C PRO A 277 5.94 14.81 -12.02
N ALA A 278 5.36 13.79 -12.65
CA ALA A 278 5.21 13.63 -14.10
C ALA A 278 4.18 14.59 -14.71
N LYS A 279 4.43 15.91 -14.60
CA LYS A 279 3.67 16.98 -15.24
C LYS A 279 4.04 17.12 -16.72
N GLU A 280 3.22 17.85 -17.46
CA GLU A 280 3.39 18.09 -18.90
C GLU A 280 4.75 18.72 -19.28
N TYR A 281 5.32 19.54 -18.38
CA TYR A 281 6.61 20.21 -18.57
C TYR A 281 7.80 19.43 -17.99
N THR A 282 7.56 18.33 -17.27
CA THR A 282 8.59 17.63 -16.52
C THR A 282 9.56 16.92 -17.47
N TYR A 283 10.86 17.08 -17.22
CA TYR A 283 11.88 16.31 -17.92
C TYR A 283 11.70 14.81 -17.66
N ARG A 284 11.84 14.00 -18.71
CA ARG A 284 11.74 12.55 -18.64
C ARG A 284 13.06 11.92 -19.02
N LEU A 285 13.44 10.89 -18.27
CA LEU A 285 14.52 10.00 -18.70
C LEU A 285 14.17 9.39 -20.06
N ASP A 286 15.20 8.96 -20.80
CA ASP A 286 15.00 8.18 -22.01
C ASP A 286 14.20 6.90 -21.70
N LYS A 287 13.26 6.52 -22.58
CA LYS A 287 12.36 5.39 -22.34
C LYS A 287 13.10 4.07 -22.12
N ALA A 288 14.26 3.87 -22.76
CA ALA A 288 15.05 2.66 -22.58
C ALA A 288 15.89 2.67 -21.28
N SER A 289 16.03 3.85 -20.65
CA SER A 289 16.79 4.07 -19.42
C SER A 289 15.89 4.27 -18.19
N GLY A 290 14.59 4.00 -18.30
CA GLY A 290 13.64 4.12 -17.20
C GLY A 290 14.02 3.26 -15.99
N VAL A 291 13.77 3.80 -14.80
CA VAL A 291 14.15 3.16 -13.53
C VAL A 291 13.46 1.80 -13.38
N GLY A 292 14.27 0.76 -13.12
CA GLY A 292 13.75 -0.56 -12.76
C GLY A 292 13.08 -1.33 -13.89
N LEU A 293 13.21 -0.91 -15.16
CA LEU A 293 12.76 -1.67 -16.31
C LEU A 293 13.55 -2.99 -16.43
N PRO A 294 12.88 -4.14 -16.63
CA PRO A 294 13.57 -5.39 -16.95
C PRO A 294 14.19 -5.31 -18.35
N LYS A 295 15.31 -6.01 -18.52
CA LYS A 295 16.11 -6.12 -19.74
C LYS A 295 15.83 -7.40 -20.52
N ILE A 296 15.07 -8.32 -19.95
CA ILE A 296 14.71 -9.60 -20.56
C ILE A 296 13.18 -9.77 -20.67
N PRO A 297 12.70 -10.54 -21.65
CA PRO A 297 11.27 -10.82 -21.78
C PRO A 297 10.71 -11.64 -20.62
N VAL A 298 9.48 -11.35 -20.22
CA VAL A 298 8.76 -11.93 -19.08
C VAL A 298 7.30 -12.14 -19.48
N HIS A 299 6.76 -13.32 -19.19
CA HIS A 299 5.37 -13.60 -19.52
C HIS A 299 4.68 -14.50 -18.49
N PRO A 300 3.45 -14.19 -18.06
CA PRO A 300 2.66 -15.03 -17.19
C PRO A 300 1.87 -16.07 -18.00
N ILE A 301 1.71 -17.28 -17.46
CA ILE A 301 0.88 -18.34 -18.04
C ILE A 301 -0.01 -19.01 -16.98
N GLY A 302 -1.10 -19.62 -17.44
CA GLY A 302 -1.95 -20.49 -16.63
C GLY A 302 -1.27 -21.82 -16.32
N TYR A 303 -1.77 -22.53 -15.32
CA TYR A 303 -1.12 -23.75 -14.87
C TYR A 303 -1.35 -24.97 -15.78
N HIS A 304 -2.37 -24.97 -16.65
CA HIS A 304 -2.49 -25.97 -17.72
C HIS A 304 -1.37 -25.84 -18.76
N ASP A 305 -1.02 -24.62 -19.13
CA ASP A 305 0.09 -24.33 -20.05
C ASP A 305 1.44 -24.62 -19.38
N ALA A 306 1.59 -24.28 -18.09
CA ALA A 306 2.77 -24.63 -17.31
C ALA A 306 2.96 -26.15 -17.19
N GLU A 307 1.88 -26.92 -17.01
CA GLU A 307 1.95 -28.38 -17.00
C GLU A 307 2.52 -28.91 -18.33
N SER A 308 2.10 -28.35 -19.46
CA SER A 308 2.60 -28.73 -20.79
C SER A 308 4.11 -28.45 -20.96
N LEU A 309 4.60 -27.32 -20.44
CA LEU A 309 6.03 -27.00 -20.43
C LEU A 309 6.83 -27.87 -19.45
N LEU A 310 6.28 -28.16 -18.27
CA LEU A 310 6.98 -28.88 -17.20
C LEU A 310 6.94 -30.41 -17.36
N ARG A 311 5.98 -30.96 -18.12
CA ARG A 311 5.73 -32.41 -18.22
C ARG A 311 6.95 -33.22 -18.65
N ASN A 312 7.70 -32.70 -19.62
CA ASN A 312 8.84 -33.39 -20.24
C ASN A 312 10.19 -32.82 -19.82
N MET A 313 10.24 -32.01 -18.76
CA MET A 313 11.48 -31.43 -18.23
C MET A 313 12.50 -32.53 -17.87
N GLY A 314 13.71 -32.41 -18.42
CA GLY A 314 14.84 -33.29 -18.15
C GLY A 314 15.70 -32.81 -16.99
N GLY A 315 16.95 -33.27 -16.95
CA GLY A 315 17.93 -32.85 -15.94
C GLY A 315 17.67 -33.40 -14.54
N TYR A 316 18.17 -32.68 -13.53
CA TYR A 316 18.14 -33.14 -12.13
C TYR A 316 16.71 -33.17 -11.57
N ALA A 317 16.45 -34.16 -10.71
CA ALA A 317 15.27 -34.17 -9.85
C ALA A 317 15.26 -32.94 -8.92
N PRO A 318 14.08 -32.47 -8.47
CA PRO A 318 14.01 -31.33 -7.56
C PRO A 318 14.79 -31.61 -6.26
N PRO A 319 15.60 -30.64 -5.76
CA PRO A 319 16.53 -30.87 -4.66
C PRO A 319 15.84 -31.15 -3.31
N HIS A 320 14.63 -30.61 -3.12
CA HIS A 320 13.83 -30.78 -1.91
C HIS A 320 12.34 -30.84 -2.26
N SER A 321 11.52 -31.41 -1.36
CA SER A 321 10.05 -31.45 -1.53
C SER A 321 9.43 -30.07 -1.68
N SER A 322 10.05 -29.04 -1.10
CA SER A 322 9.62 -27.64 -1.22
C SER A 322 9.71 -27.07 -2.64
N TRP A 323 10.38 -27.75 -3.58
CA TRP A 323 10.43 -27.37 -5.00
C TRP A 323 9.30 -28.01 -5.81
N LYS A 324 8.61 -29.03 -5.28
CA LYS A 324 7.47 -29.63 -5.95
C LYS A 324 6.23 -28.78 -5.72
N GLY A 325 5.50 -28.50 -6.79
CA GLY A 325 4.16 -27.94 -6.75
C GLY A 325 3.11 -29.03 -6.72
N ASN A 326 1.90 -28.71 -7.18
CA ASN A 326 0.76 -29.63 -7.20
C ASN A 326 0.20 -29.88 -8.61
N LEU A 327 1.11 -29.92 -9.59
CA LEU A 327 0.85 -30.35 -10.97
C LEU A 327 1.24 -31.82 -11.12
N ASN A 328 0.63 -32.51 -12.07
CA ASN A 328 0.93 -33.91 -12.37
C ASN A 328 2.19 -34.05 -13.25
N VAL A 329 3.33 -33.57 -12.73
CA VAL A 329 4.65 -33.57 -13.39
C VAL A 329 5.77 -33.87 -12.37
N THR A 330 6.97 -34.16 -12.85
CA THR A 330 8.11 -34.54 -11.98
C THR A 330 8.75 -33.35 -11.25
N TYR A 331 8.58 -32.14 -11.77
CA TYR A 331 9.31 -30.92 -11.34
C TYR A 331 10.83 -31.05 -11.47
N ASN A 332 11.31 -31.78 -12.48
CA ASN A 332 12.73 -31.77 -12.80
C ASN A 332 13.19 -30.34 -13.13
N VAL A 333 14.42 -30.03 -12.74
CA VAL A 333 14.97 -28.68 -12.78
C VAL A 333 15.43 -28.28 -14.18
N GLY A 334 15.76 -29.24 -15.04
CA GLY A 334 16.44 -28.99 -16.31
C GLY A 334 17.97 -28.98 -16.15
N PRO A 335 18.71 -28.42 -17.14
CA PRO A 335 18.21 -27.72 -18.32
C PRO A 335 17.59 -28.64 -19.37
N GLY A 336 16.63 -28.11 -20.13
CA GLY A 336 16.07 -28.76 -21.31
C GLY A 336 15.09 -29.89 -21.00
N PHE A 337 14.68 -30.60 -22.04
CA PHE A 337 13.73 -31.71 -21.95
C PHE A 337 14.44 -33.07 -21.81
N THR A 338 13.67 -34.12 -21.50
CA THR A 338 14.17 -35.49 -21.43
C THR A 338 14.74 -35.98 -22.76
N THR A 339 15.49 -37.09 -22.74
CA THR A 339 16.25 -37.60 -23.89
C THR A 339 15.43 -37.69 -25.20
N ASN A 340 14.18 -38.14 -25.13
CA ASN A 340 13.28 -38.27 -26.29
C ASN A 340 12.86 -36.93 -26.92
N TYR A 341 13.18 -35.82 -26.25
CA TYR A 341 12.80 -34.45 -26.61
C TYR A 341 14.00 -33.49 -26.52
N SER A 342 15.22 -34.04 -26.46
CA SER A 342 16.45 -33.30 -26.16
C SER A 342 16.81 -32.21 -27.19
N THR A 343 16.28 -32.30 -28.41
CA THR A 343 16.46 -31.30 -29.46
C THR A 343 15.44 -30.16 -29.40
N ARG A 344 14.44 -30.24 -28.51
CA ARG A 344 13.41 -29.21 -28.36
C ARG A 344 13.88 -28.05 -27.49
N SER A 345 13.43 -26.85 -27.83
CA SER A 345 13.69 -25.62 -27.09
C SER A 345 12.37 -24.91 -26.76
N VAL A 346 12.42 -23.95 -25.85
CA VAL A 346 11.30 -23.04 -25.58
C VAL A 346 11.60 -21.71 -26.24
N LYS A 347 10.59 -21.08 -26.85
CA LYS A 347 10.68 -19.74 -27.43
C LYS A 347 9.59 -18.85 -26.89
N MET A 348 9.96 -17.67 -26.40
CA MET A 348 9.01 -16.62 -26.02
C MET A 348 8.77 -15.69 -27.21
N HIS A 349 7.60 -15.09 -27.29
CA HIS A 349 7.26 -14.07 -28.28
C HIS A 349 6.62 -12.90 -27.55
N ILE A 350 7.41 -11.87 -27.23
CA ILE A 350 6.95 -10.72 -26.42
C ILE A 350 7.05 -9.42 -27.21
N HIS A 351 5.89 -8.79 -27.40
CA HIS A 351 5.67 -7.61 -28.23
C HIS A 351 4.99 -6.47 -27.47
N SER A 352 4.85 -6.56 -26.15
CA SER A 352 4.38 -5.45 -25.32
C SER A 352 5.21 -4.19 -25.55
N HIS A 353 4.58 -3.03 -25.47
CA HIS A 353 5.23 -1.73 -25.67
C HIS A 353 5.03 -0.84 -24.45
N ASN A 354 5.93 0.13 -24.27
CA ASN A 354 5.82 1.14 -23.22
C ASN A 354 5.42 2.47 -23.86
N GLU A 355 4.42 3.14 -23.29
CA GLU A 355 3.92 4.42 -23.76
C GLU A 355 3.66 5.38 -22.61
N ILE A 356 3.76 6.68 -22.91
CA ILE A 356 3.47 7.71 -21.92
C ILE A 356 1.97 7.96 -21.99
N THR A 357 1.28 7.70 -20.89
CA THR A 357 -0.18 7.69 -20.83
C THR A 357 -0.64 8.54 -19.66
N ARG A 358 -1.72 9.28 -19.88
CA ARG A 358 -2.31 10.14 -18.85
C ARG A 358 -3.10 9.31 -17.85
N ILE A 359 -2.81 9.50 -16.58
CA ILE A 359 -3.51 8.89 -15.43
C ILE A 359 -4.25 9.97 -14.63
N TYR A 360 -5.29 9.59 -13.90
CA TYR A 360 -6.15 10.52 -13.17
C TYR A 360 -6.47 10.03 -11.76
N ASN A 361 -5.91 10.74 -10.77
CA ASN A 361 -6.32 10.61 -9.38
C ASN A 361 -7.56 11.45 -9.12
N VAL A 362 -8.49 10.97 -8.29
CA VAL A 362 -9.59 11.80 -7.75
C VAL A 362 -9.22 12.22 -6.32
N ILE A 363 -9.12 13.52 -6.08
CA ILE A 363 -8.78 14.08 -4.76
C ILE A 363 -9.96 14.88 -4.22
N GLY A 364 -10.54 14.41 -3.13
CA GLY A 364 -11.64 15.05 -2.41
C GLY A 364 -11.20 15.56 -1.04
N THR A 365 -11.79 16.65 -0.55
CA THR A 365 -11.44 17.20 0.77
C THR A 365 -12.63 17.63 1.62
N ILE A 366 -12.50 17.42 2.95
CA ILE A 366 -13.31 18.08 3.98
C ILE A 366 -12.35 18.92 4.83
N ARG A 367 -12.45 20.24 4.72
CA ARG A 367 -11.59 21.18 5.45
C ARG A 367 -11.86 21.14 6.96
N GLY A 368 -10.80 21.03 7.76
CA GLY A 368 -10.88 21.07 9.22
C GLY A 368 -11.32 22.44 9.75
N THR A 369 -11.95 22.47 10.93
CA THR A 369 -12.41 23.72 11.58
C THR A 369 -11.41 24.36 12.53
N VAL A 370 -10.51 23.56 13.11
CA VAL A 370 -9.53 24.05 14.12
C VAL A 370 -8.11 23.97 13.56
N GLU A 371 -7.77 22.85 12.93
CA GLU A 371 -6.45 22.58 12.36
C GLU A 371 -6.58 22.24 10.86
N PRO A 372 -7.06 23.18 10.02
CA PRO A 372 -7.23 22.94 8.59
C PRO A 372 -5.91 22.64 7.86
N ASP A 373 -4.78 22.91 8.50
CA ASP A 373 -3.42 22.65 8.03
C ASP A 373 -2.84 21.31 8.53
N ARG A 374 -3.67 20.42 9.07
CA ARG A 374 -3.30 19.04 9.43
C ARG A 374 -4.15 18.08 8.60
N TYR A 375 -3.51 17.08 8.00
CA TYR A 375 -4.14 16.21 6.99
C TYR A 375 -4.20 14.76 7.44
N VAL A 376 -5.40 14.21 7.51
CA VAL A 376 -5.64 12.77 7.60
C VAL A 376 -6.11 12.30 6.24
N ILE A 377 -5.40 11.34 5.65
CA ILE A 377 -5.63 10.90 4.28
C ILE A 377 -6.23 9.50 4.30
N LEU A 378 -7.34 9.29 3.59
CA LEU A 378 -7.89 7.97 3.26
C LEU A 378 -7.72 7.77 1.76
N GLY A 379 -6.88 6.81 1.35
CA GLY A 379 -6.56 6.61 -0.06
C GLY A 379 -6.54 5.13 -0.46
N GLY A 380 -6.99 4.82 -1.66
CA GLY A 380 -6.88 3.51 -2.28
C GLY A 380 -6.99 3.64 -3.80
N HIS A 381 -6.37 2.74 -4.55
CA HIS A 381 -6.43 2.79 -6.00
C HIS A 381 -7.76 2.32 -6.57
N ARG A 382 -7.94 2.63 -7.86
CA ARG A 382 -9.15 2.39 -8.63
C ARG A 382 -8.87 1.62 -9.91
N ASP A 383 -7.69 1.77 -10.50
CA ASP A 383 -7.30 0.93 -11.63
C ASP A 383 -7.20 -0.53 -11.22
N SER A 384 -7.59 -1.45 -12.10
CA SER A 384 -7.38 -2.89 -11.94
C SER A 384 -6.86 -3.50 -13.22
N TRP A 385 -6.34 -4.72 -13.15
CA TRP A 385 -5.95 -5.46 -14.34
C TRP A 385 -7.11 -5.80 -15.28
N VAL A 386 -8.26 -6.15 -14.72
CA VAL A 386 -9.49 -6.48 -15.49
C VAL A 386 -10.68 -5.83 -14.81
N PHE A 387 -11.54 -6.58 -14.10
CA PHE A 387 -12.74 -6.06 -13.43
C PHE A 387 -12.48 -5.65 -11.98
N GLY A 388 -11.46 -6.25 -11.35
CA GLY A 388 -11.01 -5.90 -10.00
C GLY A 388 -12.03 -6.15 -8.90
N GLY A 389 -12.82 -7.22 -8.99
CA GLY A 389 -13.85 -7.56 -8.00
C GLY A 389 -13.33 -7.56 -6.55
N ILE A 390 -12.10 -8.01 -6.34
CA ILE A 390 -11.40 -7.86 -5.06
C ILE A 390 -10.46 -6.66 -5.14
N ASP A 391 -9.45 -6.76 -6.01
CA ASP A 391 -8.39 -5.78 -6.16
C ASP A 391 -8.65 -4.83 -7.34
N PRO A 392 -8.99 -3.54 -7.11
CA PRO A 392 -9.17 -2.87 -5.82
C PRO A 392 -10.64 -2.60 -5.46
N GLN A 393 -11.63 -3.03 -6.25
CA GLN A 393 -12.98 -2.47 -6.13
C GLN A 393 -13.67 -2.79 -4.80
N SER A 394 -13.29 -3.88 -4.14
CA SER A 394 -13.74 -4.15 -2.77
C SER A 394 -13.28 -3.07 -1.77
N GLY A 395 -12.12 -2.46 -2.01
CA GLY A 395 -11.57 -1.31 -1.29
C GLY A 395 -12.23 0.00 -1.69
N ALA A 396 -12.30 0.27 -3.00
CA ALA A 396 -12.88 1.49 -3.55
C ALA A 396 -14.36 1.66 -3.14
N ALA A 397 -15.16 0.58 -3.16
CA ALA A 397 -16.55 0.59 -2.67
C ALA A 397 -16.65 0.96 -1.19
N VAL A 398 -15.71 0.48 -0.36
CA VAL A 398 -15.62 0.83 1.07
C VAL A 398 -15.25 2.30 1.26
N VAL A 399 -14.26 2.82 0.51
CA VAL A 399 -13.91 4.25 0.55
C VAL A 399 -15.14 5.09 0.17
N HIS A 400 -15.85 4.68 -0.87
CA HIS A 400 -17.02 5.38 -1.37
C HIS A 400 -18.12 5.52 -0.30
N GLU A 401 -18.40 4.44 0.44
CA GLU A 401 -19.36 4.47 1.55
C GLU A 401 -18.87 5.31 2.74
N ILE A 402 -17.57 5.28 3.05
CA ILE A 402 -16.97 6.13 4.11
C ILE A 402 -17.14 7.62 3.75
N VAL A 403 -16.84 8.00 2.51
CA VAL A 403 -17.01 9.38 2.01
C VAL A 403 -18.48 9.80 2.10
N ARG A 404 -19.41 8.92 1.70
CA ARG A 404 -20.85 9.17 1.80
C ARG A 404 -21.27 9.42 3.25
N SER A 405 -20.80 8.62 4.20
CA SER A 405 -21.09 8.78 5.63
C SER A 405 -20.55 10.10 6.20
N PHE A 406 -19.30 10.47 5.90
CA PHE A 406 -18.76 11.78 6.25
C PHE A 406 -19.56 12.93 5.63
N GLY A 407 -19.98 12.79 4.38
CA GLY A 407 -20.84 13.74 3.69
C GLY A 407 -22.21 13.92 4.35
N LYS A 408 -22.78 12.83 4.92
CA LYS A 408 -24.02 12.89 5.71
C LYS A 408 -23.84 13.64 7.03
N LEU A 409 -22.74 13.41 7.75
CA LEU A 409 -22.42 14.20 8.94
C LEU A 409 -22.24 15.68 8.61
N ARG A 410 -21.52 16.00 7.53
CA ARG A 410 -21.33 17.39 7.09
C ARG A 410 -22.63 18.10 6.79
N ARG A 411 -23.57 17.42 6.12
CA ARG A 411 -24.92 17.95 5.87
C ARG A 411 -25.72 18.23 7.14
N LYS A 412 -25.42 17.55 8.25
CA LYS A 412 -25.97 17.82 9.59
C LYS A 412 -25.23 18.93 10.35
N GLY A 413 -24.28 19.61 9.71
CA GLY A 413 -23.52 20.73 10.27
C GLY A 413 -22.22 20.33 10.99
N TRP A 414 -21.86 19.04 11.02
CA TRP A 414 -20.60 18.60 11.60
C TRP A 414 -19.42 18.86 10.67
N ARG A 415 -18.24 19.14 11.24
CA ARG A 415 -16.98 19.21 10.50
C ARG A 415 -15.84 18.68 11.38
N PRO A 416 -14.82 18.03 10.78
CA PRO A 416 -13.70 17.50 11.54
C PRO A 416 -12.81 18.62 12.10
N ARG A 417 -12.08 18.33 13.17
CA ARG A 417 -11.06 19.23 13.73
C ARG A 417 -9.95 19.50 12.70
N ARG A 418 -9.43 18.44 12.09
CA ARG A 418 -8.37 18.43 11.06
C ARG A 418 -8.96 18.24 9.67
N THR A 419 -8.22 18.59 8.62
CA THR A 419 -8.68 18.36 7.25
C THR A 419 -8.58 16.86 6.92
N VAL A 420 -9.64 16.31 6.34
CA VAL A 420 -9.67 14.95 5.79
C VAL A 420 -9.52 15.04 4.27
N ILE A 421 -8.59 14.26 3.72
CA ILE A 421 -8.37 14.13 2.28
C ILE A 421 -8.74 12.70 1.88
N PHE A 422 -9.58 12.57 0.86
CA PHE A 422 -9.94 11.31 0.23
C PHE A 422 -9.25 11.22 -1.12
N ALA A 423 -8.67 10.07 -1.44
CA ALA A 423 -7.98 9.86 -2.68
C ALA A 423 -8.39 8.54 -3.34
N SER A 424 -8.73 8.62 -4.63
CA SER A 424 -8.85 7.48 -5.53
C SER A 424 -7.65 7.51 -6.46
N TRP A 425 -6.67 6.66 -6.20
CA TRP A 425 -5.41 6.61 -6.96
C TRP A 425 -5.59 5.87 -8.28
N ASP A 426 -4.72 6.18 -9.23
CA ASP A 426 -4.65 5.54 -10.55
C ASP A 426 -3.23 4.97 -10.78
N ALA A 427 -3.12 4.02 -11.70
CA ALA A 427 -1.88 3.32 -12.04
C ALA A 427 -1.12 2.74 -10.84
N GLU A 428 -1.82 2.24 -9.82
CA GLU A 428 -1.20 1.47 -8.74
C GLU A 428 -0.61 0.16 -9.29
N GLU A 429 -1.36 -0.49 -10.17
CA GLU A 429 -1.01 -1.80 -10.72
C GLU A 429 0.24 -1.76 -11.60
N PHE A 430 0.61 -0.55 -12.03
CA PHE A 430 1.80 -0.23 -12.80
C PHE A 430 2.99 0.24 -11.96
N GLY A 431 2.89 0.20 -10.64
CA GLY A 431 3.99 0.50 -9.72
C GLY A 431 3.72 1.66 -8.78
N LEU A 432 2.49 1.79 -8.26
CA LEU A 432 2.10 2.83 -7.31
C LEU A 432 2.18 4.25 -7.90
N LEU A 433 1.98 4.38 -9.21
CA LEU A 433 2.37 5.57 -9.93
C LEU A 433 1.54 6.79 -9.49
N GLY A 434 0.22 6.72 -9.55
CA GLY A 434 -0.63 7.87 -9.22
C GLY A 434 -0.46 8.39 -7.80
N SER A 435 -0.37 7.51 -6.80
CA SER A 435 -0.13 7.91 -5.41
C SER A 435 1.28 8.50 -5.22
N THR A 436 2.29 7.90 -5.85
CA THR A 436 3.68 8.37 -5.75
C THR A 436 3.86 9.73 -6.41
N GLU A 437 3.39 9.92 -7.64
CA GLU A 437 3.49 11.21 -8.35
C GLU A 437 2.77 12.33 -7.57
N TRP A 438 1.62 12.03 -6.97
CA TRP A 438 0.90 13.00 -6.14
C TRP A 438 1.64 13.34 -4.85
N ALA A 439 2.26 12.35 -4.22
CA ALA A 439 3.09 12.57 -3.06
C ALA A 439 4.38 13.34 -3.41
N GLU A 440 4.95 13.17 -4.60
CA GLU A 440 6.08 13.96 -5.09
C GLU A 440 5.69 15.42 -5.33
N GLU A 441 4.57 15.67 -6.02
CA GLU A 441 4.04 17.03 -6.25
C GLU A 441 3.79 17.76 -4.92
N ASN A 442 3.28 17.04 -3.92
CA ASN A 442 2.84 17.61 -2.65
C ASN A 442 3.82 17.36 -1.50
N ALA A 443 5.03 16.87 -1.76
CA ALA A 443 5.95 16.35 -0.72
C ALA A 443 6.19 17.37 0.40
N LYS A 444 6.43 18.64 0.06
CA LYS A 444 6.70 19.71 1.04
C LYS A 444 5.51 19.94 1.97
N VAL A 445 4.31 19.91 1.42
CA VAL A 445 3.07 20.12 2.15
C VAL A 445 2.76 18.89 3.03
N LEU A 446 2.88 17.69 2.47
CA LEU A 446 2.61 16.43 3.16
C LEU A 446 3.61 16.14 4.28
N GLN A 447 4.89 16.44 4.09
CA GLN A 447 5.90 16.29 5.13
C GLN A 447 5.63 17.21 6.33
N ALA A 448 5.14 18.42 6.09
CA ALA A 448 4.86 19.39 7.16
C ALA A 448 3.47 19.24 7.81
N ARG A 449 2.50 18.62 7.12
CA ARG A 449 1.08 18.65 7.52
C ARG A 449 0.40 17.30 7.62
N GLY A 450 0.98 16.24 7.05
CA GLY A 450 0.39 14.90 7.04
C GLY A 450 0.42 14.28 8.43
N VAL A 451 -0.75 14.06 9.01
CA VAL A 451 -0.93 13.38 10.30
C VAL A 451 -0.82 11.87 10.10
N ALA A 452 -1.65 11.33 9.21
CA ALA A 452 -1.69 9.90 8.94
C ALA A 452 -2.21 9.60 7.53
N TYR A 453 -1.82 8.45 6.98
CA TYR A 453 -2.36 7.87 5.75
C TYR A 453 -2.98 6.50 6.04
N ILE A 454 -4.27 6.34 5.74
CA ILE A 454 -5.01 5.09 5.87
C ILE A 454 -5.24 4.52 4.47
N ASN A 455 -4.62 3.38 4.19
CA ASN A 455 -4.73 2.72 2.90
C ASN A 455 -6.02 1.90 2.79
N ALA A 456 -6.63 1.94 1.61
CA ALA A 456 -7.94 1.38 1.35
C ALA A 456 -8.08 0.68 -0.02
N ASP A 457 -7.04 -0.05 -0.44
CA ASP A 457 -7.13 -1.16 -1.39
C ASP A 457 -8.06 -2.29 -0.87
N SER A 458 -8.09 -3.46 -1.49
CA SER A 458 -8.72 -4.72 -1.13
C SER A 458 -9.18 -4.82 0.33
N SER A 459 -10.50 -4.88 0.49
CA SER A 459 -11.16 -5.00 1.80
C SER A 459 -11.24 -6.44 2.27
N ILE A 460 -11.22 -7.39 1.35
CA ILE A 460 -11.36 -8.83 1.61
C ILE A 460 -10.33 -9.61 0.80
N GLU A 461 -9.55 -10.46 1.44
CA GLU A 461 -8.67 -11.46 0.79
C GLU A 461 -9.01 -12.89 1.28
N GLY A 462 -10.09 -12.99 2.05
CA GLY A 462 -10.59 -14.17 2.73
C GLY A 462 -11.60 -13.74 3.80
N ASN A 463 -12.27 -14.69 4.45
CA ASN A 463 -13.39 -14.43 5.35
C ASN A 463 -13.14 -14.89 6.80
N TYR A 464 -11.88 -15.18 7.15
CA TYR A 464 -11.57 -15.77 8.45
C TYR A 464 -11.51 -14.73 9.57
N THR A 465 -10.70 -13.68 9.43
CA THR A 465 -10.51 -12.67 10.48
C THR A 465 -9.89 -11.38 9.97
N LEU A 466 -9.91 -10.34 10.80
CA LEU A 466 -9.25 -9.06 10.52
C LEU A 466 -7.73 -9.21 10.42
N ARG A 467 -7.15 -8.47 9.48
CA ARG A 467 -5.72 -8.21 9.36
C ARG A 467 -5.49 -6.71 9.40
N VAL A 468 -4.54 -6.30 10.23
CA VAL A 468 -4.07 -4.91 10.30
C VAL A 468 -2.56 -4.89 10.11
N ASP A 469 -2.09 -3.98 9.28
CA ASP A 469 -0.68 -3.64 9.14
C ASP A 469 -0.56 -2.12 9.37
N CYS A 470 0.17 -1.66 10.38
CA CYS A 470 0.33 -0.22 10.66
C CYS A 470 1.60 0.09 11.45
N THR A 471 1.96 1.36 11.53
CA THR A 471 3.03 1.84 12.43
C THR A 471 2.69 1.57 13.91
N PRO A 472 3.70 1.28 14.77
CA PRO A 472 3.50 1.17 16.21
C PRO A 472 2.75 2.33 16.85
N LEU A 473 2.85 3.54 16.30
CA LEU A 473 2.10 4.70 16.78
C LEU A 473 0.59 4.47 16.88
N MET A 474 0.04 3.60 16.01
CA MET A 474 -1.40 3.40 15.87
C MET A 474 -1.94 2.16 16.59
N TYR A 475 -1.09 1.35 17.25
CA TYR A 475 -1.50 0.08 17.83
C TYR A 475 -2.66 0.24 18.82
N ARG A 476 -2.52 1.15 19.79
CA ARG A 476 -3.60 1.41 20.78
C ARG A 476 -4.87 1.93 20.15
N LEU A 477 -4.79 2.82 19.16
CA LEU A 477 -5.97 3.32 18.45
C LEU A 477 -6.72 2.19 17.75
N VAL A 478 -5.99 1.31 17.04
CA VAL A 478 -6.58 0.14 16.39
C VAL A 478 -7.24 -0.77 17.43
N TYR A 479 -6.55 -1.06 18.53
CA TYR A 479 -7.07 -1.93 19.58
C TYR A 479 -8.28 -1.34 20.32
N SER A 480 -8.32 -0.03 20.58
CA SER A 480 -9.47 0.60 21.22
C SER A 480 -10.67 0.61 20.28
N LEU A 481 -10.47 1.05 19.03
CA LEU A 481 -11.53 1.13 18.03
C LEU A 481 -12.17 -0.23 17.76
N THR A 482 -11.36 -1.28 17.61
CA THR A 482 -11.86 -2.64 17.33
C THR A 482 -12.61 -3.26 18.51
N LYS A 483 -12.45 -2.76 19.74
CA LYS A 483 -13.28 -3.16 20.90
C LYS A 483 -14.68 -2.59 20.85
N GLU A 484 -14.89 -1.49 20.11
CA GLU A 484 -16.18 -0.81 19.97
C GLU A 484 -16.98 -1.29 18.75
N ILE A 485 -16.32 -1.97 17.80
CA ILE A 485 -16.95 -2.49 16.58
C ILE A 485 -17.46 -3.92 16.83
N PRO A 486 -18.73 -4.24 16.50
CA PRO A 486 -19.23 -5.62 16.56
C PRO A 486 -18.50 -6.54 15.58
N SER A 487 -18.21 -7.76 16.01
CA SER A 487 -17.62 -8.78 15.14
C SER A 487 -18.64 -9.27 14.09
N PRO A 488 -18.28 -9.35 12.80
CA PRO A 488 -19.10 -10.00 11.78
C PRO A 488 -18.91 -11.52 11.77
N ASP A 489 -17.91 -12.03 12.48
CA ASP A 489 -17.51 -13.44 12.46
C ASP A 489 -18.56 -14.37 13.06
N GLU A 490 -18.81 -15.48 12.37
CA GLU A 490 -19.68 -16.56 12.86
C GLU A 490 -19.19 -17.10 14.22
N GLY A 491 -20.13 -17.25 15.17
CA GLY A 491 -19.85 -17.72 16.52
C GLY A 491 -19.31 -16.63 17.47
N PHE A 492 -19.33 -15.37 17.04
CA PHE A 492 -18.95 -14.20 17.83
C PHE A 492 -20.08 -13.16 17.89
N GLU A 493 -21.33 -13.61 17.82
CA GLU A 493 -22.50 -12.75 17.94
C GLU A 493 -22.49 -12.01 19.30
N GLY A 494 -22.66 -10.69 19.26
CA GLY A 494 -22.59 -9.85 20.47
C GLY A 494 -21.19 -9.64 21.04
N LYS A 495 -20.14 -10.10 20.35
CA LYS A 495 -18.73 -9.84 20.71
C LYS A 495 -18.14 -8.70 19.90
N SER A 496 -17.09 -8.10 20.43
CA SER A 496 -16.29 -7.11 19.71
C SER A 496 -15.42 -7.76 18.64
N LEU A 497 -15.09 -6.99 17.61
CA LEU A 497 -14.14 -7.38 16.57
C LEU A 497 -12.75 -7.66 17.17
N TYR A 498 -12.36 -6.95 18.24
CA TYR A 498 -11.13 -7.24 18.98
C TYR A 498 -11.13 -8.66 19.56
N GLU A 499 -12.24 -9.11 20.15
CA GLU A 499 -12.33 -10.46 20.73
C GLU A 499 -12.20 -11.56 19.68
N SER A 500 -12.88 -11.42 18.53
CA SER A 500 -12.77 -12.39 17.43
C SER A 500 -11.40 -12.38 16.78
N TRP A 501 -10.86 -11.19 16.51
CA TRP A 501 -9.52 -11.02 15.97
C TRP A 501 -8.41 -11.57 16.88
N TYR A 502 -8.46 -11.27 18.18
CA TYR A 502 -7.50 -11.81 19.15
C TYR A 502 -7.53 -13.34 19.18
N LYS A 503 -8.73 -13.93 19.25
CA LYS A 503 -8.89 -15.39 19.34
C LYS A 503 -8.42 -16.09 18.06
N LYS A 504 -8.65 -15.50 16.89
CA LYS A 504 -8.31 -16.10 15.59
C LYS A 504 -6.88 -15.83 15.14
N ASN A 505 -6.28 -14.70 15.54
CA ASN A 505 -4.95 -14.30 15.12
C ASN A 505 -4.19 -13.56 16.24
N PRO A 506 -3.83 -14.26 17.34
CA PRO A 506 -3.09 -13.66 18.44
C PRO A 506 -1.68 -13.25 17.99
N SER A 507 -1.17 -12.15 18.56
CA SER A 507 0.20 -11.72 18.33
C SER A 507 1.19 -12.77 18.84
N ARG A 508 2.26 -12.97 18.07
CA ARG A 508 3.40 -13.83 18.49
C ARG A 508 4.48 -13.04 19.21
N GLU A 509 4.47 -11.71 19.05
CA GLU A 509 5.49 -10.81 19.59
C GLU A 509 5.04 -10.18 20.92
N TYR A 510 3.74 -9.89 21.05
CA TYR A 510 3.15 -9.22 22.20
C TYR A 510 2.09 -10.12 22.83
N LYS A 511 2.11 -10.25 24.16
CA LYS A 511 1.13 -11.08 24.89
C LYS A 511 -0.23 -10.40 24.91
N GLU A 512 -1.29 -11.21 24.88
CA GLU A 512 -2.68 -10.79 25.13
C GLU A 512 -3.25 -9.73 24.18
N VAL A 513 -2.67 -9.61 22.98
CA VAL A 513 -3.15 -8.68 21.94
C VAL A 513 -3.24 -9.36 20.57
N PRO A 514 -4.14 -8.91 19.68
CA PRO A 514 -4.16 -9.35 18.29
C PRO A 514 -2.89 -8.98 17.53
N ARG A 515 -2.56 -9.78 16.52
CA ARG A 515 -1.40 -9.55 15.65
C ARG A 515 -1.61 -8.33 14.75
N ILE A 516 -0.75 -7.33 14.88
CA ILE A 516 -0.53 -6.28 13.88
C ILE A 516 0.79 -6.55 13.17
N ASN A 517 0.83 -6.47 11.84
CA ASN A 517 2.06 -6.66 11.08
C ASN A 517 2.73 -5.33 10.71
N LYS A 518 4.01 -5.41 10.34
CA LYS A 518 4.78 -4.29 9.81
C LYS A 518 4.29 -3.91 8.40
N LEU A 519 4.45 -2.63 8.05
CA LEU A 519 4.25 -2.13 6.69
C LEU A 519 5.52 -2.34 5.85
N GLY A 520 5.36 -2.99 4.70
CA GLY A 520 6.41 -3.18 3.68
C GLY A 520 6.19 -2.28 2.47
N SER A 521 6.01 -2.91 1.29
CA SER A 521 5.59 -2.29 0.02
C SER A 521 4.23 -2.86 -0.42
N GLY A 522 3.90 -2.70 -1.69
CA GLY A 522 2.82 -3.39 -2.39
C GLY A 522 1.48 -2.67 -2.29
N ASN A 523 1.48 -1.37 -2.00
CA ASN A 523 0.31 -0.51 -2.07
C ASN A 523 0.69 0.97 -1.96
N ASP A 524 -0.29 1.84 -2.21
CA ASP A 524 -0.13 3.29 -2.23
C ASP A 524 0.42 3.91 -0.93
N PHE A 525 0.33 3.22 0.22
CA PHE A 525 0.97 3.69 1.46
C PHE A 525 2.50 3.79 1.37
N GLU A 526 3.15 3.13 0.40
CA GLU A 526 4.61 3.05 0.32
C GLU A 526 5.26 4.44 0.31
N VAL A 527 4.77 5.36 -0.53
CA VAL A 527 5.35 6.70 -0.65
C VAL A 527 5.13 7.52 0.62
N PHE A 528 3.96 7.39 1.25
CA PHE A 528 3.64 8.12 2.47
C PHE A 528 4.50 7.62 3.63
N PHE A 529 4.65 6.30 3.78
CA PHE A 529 5.37 5.71 4.91
C PHE A 529 6.88 5.69 4.69
N GLN A 530 7.34 4.98 3.65
CA GLN A 530 8.76 4.65 3.45
C GLN A 530 9.59 5.85 2.99
N ARG A 531 8.98 6.80 2.28
CA ARG A 531 9.67 7.95 1.68
C ARG A 531 9.40 9.27 2.42
N LEU A 532 8.16 9.51 2.80
CA LEU A 532 7.77 10.76 3.47
C LEU A 532 7.70 10.66 5.00
N GLY A 533 7.66 9.46 5.59
CA GLY A 533 7.60 9.26 7.05
C GLY A 533 6.25 9.59 7.67
N ILE A 534 5.16 9.44 6.93
CA ILE A 534 3.79 9.66 7.41
C ILE A 534 3.28 8.38 8.09
N ALA A 535 2.84 8.51 9.35
CA ALA A 535 2.24 7.42 10.09
C ALA A 535 1.12 6.77 9.25
N SER A 536 1.23 5.48 9.00
CA SER A 536 0.36 4.80 8.03
C SER A 536 -0.23 3.52 8.58
N GLY A 537 -1.37 3.11 8.02
CA GLY A 537 -2.00 1.84 8.35
C GLY A 537 -2.95 1.33 7.27
N ARG A 538 -3.21 0.03 7.27
CA ARG A 538 -4.21 -0.63 6.43
C ARG A 538 -4.94 -1.71 7.23
N ALA A 539 -6.20 -1.95 6.89
CA ALA A 539 -7.02 -2.99 7.50
C ALA A 539 -7.85 -3.71 6.43
N ARG A 540 -7.97 -5.03 6.54
CA ARG A 540 -8.75 -5.89 5.62
C ARG A 540 -9.15 -7.19 6.30
N TYR A 541 -10.13 -7.90 5.75
CA TYR A 541 -10.41 -9.29 6.11
C TYR A 541 -9.53 -10.24 5.33
N SER A 542 -9.11 -11.33 5.96
CA SER A 542 -8.14 -12.26 5.39
C SER A 542 -8.42 -13.69 5.83
N LYS A 543 -7.71 -14.61 5.18
CA LYS A 543 -7.74 -16.05 5.36
C LYS A 543 -7.09 -16.56 6.66
N ASN A 544 -7.23 -17.85 6.94
CA ASN A 544 -6.61 -18.54 8.06
C ASN A 544 -5.20 -19.07 7.72
N TRP A 545 -4.14 -18.34 8.09
CA TRP A 545 -2.75 -18.73 7.81
C TRP A 545 -2.30 -20.07 8.43
N ASN A 546 -3.03 -20.61 9.42
CA ASN A 546 -2.69 -21.90 10.01
C ASN A 546 -3.07 -23.07 9.10
N VAL A 547 -4.18 -22.94 8.36
CA VAL A 547 -4.72 -23.99 7.48
C VAL A 547 -4.41 -23.70 6.02
N GLU A 548 -4.60 -22.45 5.60
CA GLU A 548 -4.53 -22.04 4.20
C GLU A 548 -3.12 -21.58 3.83
N LYS A 549 -2.48 -22.32 2.92
CA LYS A 549 -1.07 -22.13 2.54
C LYS A 549 -0.86 -21.46 1.19
N TYR A 550 -1.93 -21.23 0.43
CA TYR A 550 -1.87 -20.49 -0.83
C TYR A 550 -1.30 -19.07 -0.60
N SER A 551 -0.80 -18.41 -1.65
CA SER A 551 -0.36 -17.01 -1.62
C SER A 551 -1.53 -16.09 -1.97
N SER A 552 -1.57 -14.87 -1.44
CA SER A 552 -2.67 -13.91 -1.65
C SER A 552 -4.05 -14.59 -1.53
N TYR A 553 -4.85 -14.56 -2.59
CA TYR A 553 -6.03 -15.36 -2.86
C TYR A 553 -5.97 -15.96 -4.29
N PRO A 554 -6.67 -17.07 -4.57
CA PRO A 554 -6.49 -17.85 -5.82
C PRO A 554 -6.59 -17.08 -7.14
N VAL A 555 -7.65 -16.28 -7.32
CA VAL A 555 -7.95 -15.60 -8.60
C VAL A 555 -7.20 -14.28 -8.80
N TYR A 556 -6.22 -13.99 -7.96
CA TYR A 556 -5.47 -12.73 -7.96
C TYR A 556 -4.95 -12.31 -9.35
N HIS A 557 -5.25 -11.07 -9.77
CA HIS A 557 -4.94 -10.44 -11.05
C HIS A 557 -5.33 -11.26 -12.30
N SER A 558 -6.34 -12.11 -12.18
CA SER A 558 -6.90 -12.89 -13.29
C SER A 558 -8.21 -12.25 -13.79
N VAL A 559 -8.71 -12.73 -14.93
CA VAL A 559 -10.04 -12.35 -15.43
C VAL A 559 -11.17 -12.76 -14.47
N TYR A 560 -10.93 -13.71 -13.56
CA TYR A 560 -11.92 -14.28 -12.66
C TYR A 560 -12.15 -13.47 -11.38
N GLU A 561 -11.48 -12.32 -11.22
CA GLU A 561 -11.80 -11.34 -10.19
C GLU A 561 -13.06 -10.53 -10.55
N THR A 562 -14.23 -11.17 -10.47
CA THR A 562 -15.52 -10.54 -10.80
C THR A 562 -16.31 -10.15 -9.55
N TYR A 563 -17.41 -9.41 -9.72
CA TYR A 563 -18.36 -9.16 -8.62
C TYR A 563 -18.90 -10.46 -8.01
N GLU A 564 -19.26 -11.42 -8.86
CA GLU A 564 -19.90 -12.67 -8.47
C GLU A 564 -19.00 -13.52 -7.57
N ILE A 565 -17.68 -13.48 -7.75
CA ILE A 565 -16.79 -14.23 -6.86
C ILE A 565 -16.88 -13.70 -5.42
N VAL A 566 -16.95 -12.37 -5.27
CA VAL A 566 -17.06 -11.72 -3.96
C VAL A 566 -18.40 -12.02 -3.32
N GLU A 567 -19.47 -11.80 -4.08
CA GLU A 567 -20.84 -11.97 -3.60
C GLU A 567 -21.18 -13.43 -3.27
N ARG A 568 -20.62 -14.40 -4.00
CA ARG A 568 -20.97 -15.82 -3.80
C ARG A 568 -20.07 -16.51 -2.78
N PHE A 569 -18.77 -16.18 -2.74
CA PHE A 569 -17.78 -17.00 -2.03
C PHE A 569 -17.05 -16.26 -0.90
N TYR A 570 -16.83 -14.95 -1.00
CA TYR A 570 -16.04 -14.22 -0.01
C TYR A 570 -16.89 -13.55 1.08
N ASP A 571 -17.90 -12.77 0.69
CA ASP A 571 -18.74 -12.04 1.65
C ASP A 571 -20.17 -11.83 1.14
N PRO A 572 -21.01 -12.88 1.08
CA PRO A 572 -22.37 -12.79 0.56
C PRO A 572 -23.29 -11.81 1.27
N THR A 573 -22.99 -11.51 2.54
CA THR A 573 -23.76 -10.58 3.36
C THR A 573 -23.15 -9.18 3.45
N PHE A 574 -21.97 -8.98 2.84
CA PHE A 574 -21.20 -7.74 2.89
C PHE A 574 -20.88 -7.26 4.33
N LYS A 575 -20.93 -8.17 5.31
CA LYS A 575 -20.66 -7.86 6.72
C LYS A 575 -19.17 -7.62 6.95
N ASN A 576 -18.31 -8.40 6.32
CA ASN A 576 -16.86 -8.22 6.44
C ASN A 576 -16.43 -6.89 5.81
N HIS A 577 -16.99 -6.55 4.63
CA HIS A 577 -16.79 -5.23 4.02
C HIS A 577 -17.26 -4.08 4.91
N LEU A 578 -18.46 -4.18 5.49
CA LEU A 578 -18.99 -3.16 6.40
C LEU A 578 -18.09 -3.01 7.64
N THR A 579 -17.63 -4.11 8.23
CA THR A 579 -16.71 -4.07 9.36
C THR A 579 -15.38 -3.40 8.98
N VAL A 580 -14.83 -3.70 7.80
CA VAL A 580 -13.62 -3.02 7.30
C VAL A 580 -13.86 -1.53 7.05
N ALA A 581 -15.04 -1.15 6.55
CA ALA A 581 -15.43 0.24 6.40
C ALA A 581 -15.47 0.98 7.74
N GLN A 582 -16.02 0.34 8.78
CA GLN A 582 -16.06 0.88 10.13
C GLN A 582 -14.66 1.00 10.74
N VAL A 583 -13.78 0.02 10.54
CA VAL A 583 -12.38 0.11 11.00
C VAL A 583 -11.65 1.24 10.28
N ARG A 584 -11.64 1.27 8.95
CA ARG A 584 -10.93 2.30 8.16
C ARG A 584 -11.49 3.69 8.45
N GLY A 585 -12.82 3.83 8.40
CA GLY A 585 -13.50 5.09 8.67
C GLY A 585 -13.28 5.57 10.11
N GLY A 586 -13.30 4.66 11.09
CA GLY A 586 -13.05 5.00 12.49
C GLY A 586 -11.64 5.50 12.76
N LEU A 587 -10.64 4.86 12.14
CA LEU A 587 -9.25 5.34 12.21
C LEU A 587 -9.16 6.77 11.69
N VAL A 588 -9.76 7.04 10.52
CA VAL A 588 -9.79 8.38 9.93
C VAL A 588 -10.53 9.36 10.83
N PHE A 589 -11.68 8.98 11.38
CA PHE A 589 -12.49 9.82 12.26
C PHE A 589 -11.73 10.24 13.52
N GLU A 590 -11.15 9.28 14.25
CA GLU A 590 -10.37 9.54 15.46
C GLU A 590 -9.16 10.43 15.15
N LEU A 591 -8.33 10.04 14.17
CA LEU A 591 -7.16 10.83 13.77
C LEU A 591 -7.52 12.27 13.38
N ALA A 592 -8.67 12.46 12.71
CA ALA A 592 -9.09 13.77 12.24
C ALA A 592 -9.80 14.61 13.32
N ASN A 593 -10.26 14.02 14.42
CA ASN A 593 -11.17 14.69 15.34
C ASN A 593 -10.71 14.72 16.81
N SER A 594 -9.89 13.77 17.27
CA SER A 594 -9.38 13.77 18.64
C SER A 594 -8.54 15.04 18.90
N VAL A 595 -8.73 15.69 20.05
CA VAL A 595 -8.02 16.93 20.41
C VAL A 595 -6.51 16.69 20.47
N VAL A 596 -6.09 15.66 21.20
CA VAL A 596 -4.73 15.10 21.17
C VAL A 596 -4.72 13.96 20.17
N LEU A 597 -3.68 13.86 19.34
CA LEU A 597 -3.53 12.77 18.40
C LEU A 597 -3.50 11.42 19.14
N PRO A 598 -4.29 10.42 18.70
CA PRO A 598 -4.37 9.12 19.37
C PRO A 598 -3.18 8.21 19.01
N PHE A 599 -1.97 8.75 19.11
CA PHE A 599 -0.71 8.04 18.90
C PHE A 599 -0.03 7.69 20.22
N ASP A 600 0.65 6.55 20.27
CA ASP A 600 1.41 6.12 21.45
C ASP A 600 2.89 5.83 21.14
N CYS A 601 3.77 6.75 21.54
CA CYS A 601 5.21 6.64 21.39
C CYS A 601 5.83 5.44 22.13
N ARG A 602 5.20 4.91 23.19
CA ARG A 602 5.74 3.78 23.99
C ARG A 602 5.63 2.46 23.24
N ASP A 603 4.60 2.31 22.40
CA ASP A 603 4.48 1.15 21.52
C ASP A 603 5.61 1.13 20.49
N TYR A 604 6.00 2.31 20.00
CA TYR A 604 7.17 2.44 19.13
C TYR A 604 8.47 2.07 19.85
N ALA A 605 8.68 2.58 21.07
CA ALA A 605 9.85 2.21 21.87
C ALA A 605 9.95 0.69 22.10
N SER A 606 8.81 0.06 22.40
CA SER A 606 8.72 -1.39 22.57
C SER A 606 9.05 -2.14 21.26
N ALA A 607 8.54 -1.67 20.13
CA ALA A 607 8.80 -2.26 18.82
C ALA A 607 10.27 -2.15 18.41
N VAL A 608 10.88 -0.96 18.52
CA VAL A 608 12.28 -0.73 18.17
C VAL A 608 13.21 -1.56 19.06
N SER A 609 12.88 -1.69 20.35
CA SER A 609 13.61 -2.57 21.27
C SER A 609 13.57 -4.04 20.82
N ASN A 610 12.38 -4.54 20.47
CA ASN A 610 12.23 -5.90 19.93
C ASN A 610 13.05 -6.08 18.64
N TYR A 611 12.99 -5.12 17.72
CA TYR A 611 13.75 -5.19 16.46
C TYR A 611 15.26 -5.15 16.67
N ALA A 612 15.76 -4.38 17.63
CA ALA A 612 17.17 -4.33 17.98
C ALA A 612 17.65 -5.68 18.52
N HIS A 613 16.83 -6.35 19.33
CA HIS A 613 17.11 -7.72 19.77
C HIS A 613 17.06 -8.74 18.63
N ILE A 614 16.10 -8.65 17.71
CA ILE A 614 16.00 -9.55 16.55
C ILE A 614 17.25 -9.44 15.66
N ILE A 615 17.66 -8.21 15.29
CA ILE A 615 18.80 -8.01 14.41
C ILE A 615 20.12 -8.39 15.08
N TYR A 616 20.27 -8.12 16.37
CA TYR A 616 21.42 -8.58 17.16
C TYR A 616 21.48 -10.10 17.25
N ASN A 617 20.35 -10.76 17.51
CA ASN A 617 20.31 -12.24 17.54
C ASN A 617 20.66 -12.85 16.17
N LEU A 618 20.28 -12.19 15.06
CA LEU A 618 20.69 -12.62 13.72
C LEU A 618 22.21 -12.49 13.53
N SER A 619 22.83 -11.42 14.02
CA SER A 619 24.28 -11.21 13.91
C SER A 619 25.10 -12.22 14.72
N ARG A 620 24.52 -12.85 15.75
CA ARG A 620 25.20 -13.89 16.55
C ARG A 620 25.59 -15.14 15.76
N ASN A 621 25.05 -15.34 14.56
CA ASN A 621 25.53 -16.40 13.65
C ASN A 621 26.95 -16.13 13.10
N HIS A 622 27.53 -14.98 13.43
CA HIS A 622 28.82 -14.48 12.99
C HIS A 622 29.66 -13.93 14.17
N GLU A 623 29.56 -14.55 15.35
CA GLU A 623 30.16 -14.04 16.60
C GLU A 623 31.68 -13.83 16.50
N GLU A 624 32.39 -14.74 15.83
CA GLU A 624 33.84 -14.62 15.60
C GLU A 624 34.19 -13.44 14.68
N GLU A 625 33.42 -13.23 13.62
CA GLU A 625 33.61 -12.13 12.69
C GLU A 625 33.28 -10.79 13.35
N LEU A 626 32.22 -10.70 14.16
CA LEU A 626 31.89 -9.48 14.92
C LEU A 626 33.07 -9.04 15.80
N ALA A 627 33.73 -10.00 16.48
CA ALA A 627 34.92 -9.72 17.28
C ALA A 627 36.12 -9.32 16.40
N THR A 628 36.34 -10.04 15.29
CA THR A 628 37.45 -9.82 14.36
C THR A 628 37.42 -8.43 13.74
N TYR A 629 36.24 -7.97 13.31
CA TYR A 629 36.04 -6.67 12.65
C TYR A 629 35.59 -5.56 13.61
N ASN A 630 35.58 -5.84 14.92
CA ASN A 630 35.21 -4.90 15.98
C ASN A 630 33.84 -4.23 15.75
N VAL A 631 32.82 -5.06 15.51
CA VAL A 631 31.44 -4.64 15.29
C VAL A 631 30.68 -4.72 16.62
N SER A 632 30.17 -3.59 17.11
CA SER A 632 29.36 -3.53 18.34
C SER A 632 27.98 -2.93 18.08
N PHE A 633 26.98 -3.47 18.79
CA PHE A 633 25.60 -2.98 18.81
C PHE A 633 25.30 -2.05 20.00
N ASP A 634 26.29 -1.75 20.85
CA ASP A 634 26.11 -0.98 22.09
C ASP A 634 25.50 0.39 21.84
N ALA A 635 25.94 1.07 20.77
CA ALA A 635 25.41 2.37 20.38
C ALA A 635 23.91 2.30 20.03
N LEU A 636 23.48 1.24 19.33
CA LEU A 636 22.08 1.03 19.01
C LEU A 636 21.27 0.76 20.28
N PHE A 637 21.71 -0.16 21.14
CA PHE A 637 21.01 -0.44 22.40
C PHE A 637 20.96 0.78 23.34
N SER A 638 22.00 1.60 23.37
CA SER A 638 22.03 2.86 24.12
C SER A 638 20.97 3.84 23.59
N ALA A 639 20.89 4.02 22.27
CA ALA A 639 19.88 4.85 21.64
C ALA A 639 18.46 4.35 21.91
N VAL A 640 18.23 3.04 21.82
CA VAL A 640 16.94 2.39 22.13
C VAL A 640 16.52 2.62 23.59
N LYS A 641 17.45 2.47 24.53
CA LYS A 641 17.20 2.71 25.96
C LYS A 641 16.77 4.16 26.18
N ASN A 642 17.53 5.12 25.64
CA ASN A 642 17.18 6.54 25.76
C ASN A 642 15.85 6.87 25.08
N PHE A 643 15.57 6.33 23.89
CA PHE A 643 14.27 6.50 23.23
C PHE A 643 13.11 5.99 24.10
N THR A 644 13.30 4.85 24.76
CA THR A 644 12.32 4.27 25.68
C THR A 644 12.05 5.18 26.88
N GLU A 645 13.09 5.69 27.52
CA GLU A 645 12.97 6.61 28.67
C GLU A 645 12.29 7.93 28.27
N VAL A 646 12.69 8.52 27.14
CA VAL A 646 12.11 9.78 26.66
C VAL A 646 10.65 9.60 26.22
N ALA A 647 10.31 8.49 25.54
CA ALA A 647 8.93 8.21 25.14
C ALA A 647 8.01 8.05 26.36
N ALA A 648 8.49 7.45 27.44
CA ALA A 648 7.75 7.36 28.70
C ALA A 648 7.53 8.75 29.32
N SER A 649 8.58 9.55 29.46
CA SER A 649 8.51 10.91 30.00
C SER A 649 7.61 11.83 29.14
N PHE A 650 7.66 11.70 27.81
CA PHE A 650 6.77 12.45 26.92
C PHE A 650 5.29 12.17 27.22
N HIS A 651 4.93 10.90 27.45
CA HIS A 651 3.55 10.53 27.79
C HIS A 651 3.11 11.00 29.17
N GLU A 652 4.01 11.08 30.15
CA GLU A 652 3.72 11.71 31.44
C GLU A 652 3.35 13.19 31.26
N ARG A 653 4.11 13.93 30.44
CA ARG A 653 3.79 15.33 30.10
C ARG A 653 2.48 15.45 29.32
N LEU A 654 2.22 14.51 28.40
CA LEU A 654 0.98 14.46 27.61
C LEU A 654 -0.26 14.28 28.50
N GLN A 655 -0.16 13.53 29.60
CA GLN A 655 -1.27 13.34 30.54
C GLN A 655 -1.55 14.57 31.42
N GLN A 656 -0.54 15.41 31.64
CA GLN A 656 -0.62 16.61 32.48
C GLN A 656 -1.04 17.86 31.71
N ILE A 657 -1.20 17.77 30.39
CA ILE A 657 -1.51 18.94 29.56
C ILE A 657 -2.90 19.51 29.87
N ASP A 658 -2.97 20.83 29.99
CA ASP A 658 -4.25 21.54 29.91
C ASP A 658 -4.77 21.55 28.47
N ILE A 659 -5.77 20.71 28.21
CA ILE A 659 -6.40 20.56 26.89
C ILE A 659 -7.07 21.85 26.38
N ASN A 660 -7.32 22.84 27.26
CA ASN A 660 -7.87 24.13 26.87
C ASN A 660 -6.79 25.08 26.33
N ASN A 661 -5.51 24.83 26.62
CA ASN A 661 -4.40 25.56 26.04
C ASN A 661 -4.07 24.99 24.64
N LEU A 662 -4.71 25.58 23.62
CA LEU A 662 -4.59 25.13 22.24
C LEU A 662 -3.14 25.14 21.71
N ILE A 663 -2.28 26.05 22.18
CA ILE A 663 -0.88 26.13 21.76
C ILE A 663 -0.07 25.00 22.38
N ALA A 664 -0.28 24.70 23.67
CA ALA A 664 0.34 23.55 24.30
C ALA A 664 -0.08 22.25 23.61
N VAL A 665 -1.39 22.10 23.32
CA VAL A 665 -1.93 20.91 22.64
C VAL A 665 -1.33 20.77 21.25
N ARG A 666 -1.23 21.89 20.52
CA ARG A 666 -0.61 21.90 19.20
C ARG A 666 0.86 21.49 19.24
N SER A 667 1.63 22.01 20.20
CA SER A 667 3.04 21.67 20.36
C SER A 667 3.24 20.17 20.56
N LEU A 668 2.49 19.55 21.49
CA LEU A 668 2.58 18.11 21.73
C LEU A 668 2.03 17.28 20.55
N ASN A 669 0.98 17.73 19.87
CA ASN A 669 0.49 17.08 18.66
C ASN A 669 1.53 17.12 17.53
N ASP A 670 2.30 18.21 17.42
CA ASP A 670 3.37 18.29 16.44
C ASP A 670 4.51 17.32 16.79
N GLN A 671 4.87 17.18 18.09
CA GLN A 671 5.82 16.13 18.51
C GLN A 671 5.33 14.71 18.17
N LEU A 672 4.04 14.41 18.39
CA LEU A 672 3.43 13.12 18.03
C LEU A 672 3.44 12.88 16.51
N MET A 673 3.04 13.89 15.73
CA MET A 673 2.95 13.80 14.27
C MET A 673 4.33 13.65 13.61
N PHE A 674 5.32 14.43 14.08
CA PHE A 674 6.66 14.45 13.51
C PHE A 674 7.55 13.30 13.99
N LEU A 675 7.15 12.52 14.99
CA LEU A 675 7.94 11.37 15.46
C LEU A 675 8.22 10.38 14.32
N GLU A 676 7.22 10.05 13.50
CA GLU A 676 7.42 9.15 12.36
C GLU A 676 8.39 9.74 11.31
N ARG A 677 8.41 11.08 11.15
CA ARG A 677 9.37 11.77 10.26
C ARG A 677 10.80 11.66 10.78
N ALA A 678 11.00 11.55 12.09
CA ALA A 678 12.32 11.47 12.69
C ALA A 678 13.08 10.19 12.31
N PHE A 679 12.38 9.18 11.79
CA PHE A 679 12.97 7.93 11.29
C PHE A 679 13.35 7.95 9.81
N ILE A 680 13.20 9.10 9.12
CA ILE A 680 13.54 9.27 7.72
C ILE A 680 14.98 9.79 7.57
N ASP A 681 15.85 8.97 6.96
CA ASP A 681 17.16 9.40 6.47
C ASP A 681 17.02 9.96 5.06
N PRO A 682 17.32 11.26 4.83
CA PRO A 682 17.21 11.87 3.50
C PRO A 682 18.12 11.23 2.45
N LEU A 683 19.20 10.55 2.84
CA LEU A 683 20.09 9.83 1.93
C LEU A 683 19.49 8.51 1.40
N GLY A 684 18.49 7.98 2.11
CA GLY A 684 17.89 6.69 1.81
C GLY A 684 18.80 5.50 2.11
N LEU A 685 18.28 4.30 1.84
CA LEU A 685 19.02 3.06 2.00
C LEU A 685 20.03 2.86 0.86
N PRO A 686 21.09 2.05 1.07
CA PRO A 686 22.08 1.75 0.03
C PRO A 686 21.44 1.29 -1.29
N GLY A 687 21.74 2.00 -2.38
CA GLY A 687 21.19 1.74 -3.72
C GLY A 687 19.69 1.98 -3.88
N ARG A 688 19.00 2.54 -2.87
CA ARG A 688 17.54 2.72 -2.83
C ARG A 688 17.17 4.07 -2.18
N PRO A 689 17.44 5.20 -2.87
CA PRO A 689 17.33 6.55 -2.28
C PRO A 689 15.91 6.99 -1.90
N PHE A 690 14.89 6.27 -2.37
CA PHE A 690 13.48 6.56 -2.08
C PHE A 690 12.91 5.75 -0.91
N TYR A 691 13.61 4.69 -0.47
CA TYR A 691 13.34 4.06 0.82
C TYR A 691 14.22 4.73 1.86
N ARG A 692 13.61 5.56 2.69
CA ARG A 692 14.28 6.45 3.63
C ARG A 692 14.01 6.12 5.09
N HIS A 693 12.97 5.34 5.34
CA HIS A 693 12.64 4.94 6.68
C HIS A 693 13.68 3.92 7.21
N VAL A 694 14.39 4.30 8.29
CA VAL A 694 15.52 3.53 8.82
C VAL A 694 15.07 2.31 9.64
N ILE A 695 13.90 2.41 10.30
CA ILE A 695 13.33 1.32 11.08
C ILE A 695 12.61 0.30 10.20
N PHE A 696 11.86 0.74 9.19
CA PHE A 696 11.07 -0.12 8.32
C PHE A 696 11.44 0.14 6.87
N ALA A 697 11.63 -0.91 6.07
CA ALA A 697 11.57 -0.78 4.62
C ALA A 697 11.27 -2.15 3.99
N PRO A 698 10.86 -2.18 2.72
CA PRO A 698 10.82 -3.42 1.96
C PRO A 698 12.20 -4.09 1.93
N SER A 699 12.26 -5.41 2.14
CA SER A 699 13.50 -6.17 1.97
C SER A 699 14.07 -5.97 0.57
N SER A 700 15.40 -5.88 0.43
CA SER A 700 16.04 -5.89 -0.89
C SER A 700 15.81 -7.18 -1.68
N HIS A 701 15.41 -8.26 -0.99
CA HIS A 701 15.15 -9.60 -1.52
C HIS A 701 13.65 -9.95 -1.61
N ASN A 702 12.77 -9.20 -0.93
CA ASN A 702 11.32 -9.36 -1.00
C ASN A 702 10.58 -8.06 -0.69
N LYS A 703 10.08 -7.37 -1.72
CA LYS A 703 9.37 -6.09 -1.50
C LYS A 703 8.09 -6.21 -0.66
N TYR A 704 7.40 -7.35 -0.70
CA TYR A 704 6.14 -7.51 0.05
C TYR A 704 6.33 -7.63 1.56
N ALA A 705 7.52 -8.01 2.02
CA ALA A 705 7.82 -8.11 3.44
C ALA A 705 8.43 -6.81 3.95
N GLY A 706 7.85 -6.24 5.01
CA GLY A 706 8.47 -5.17 5.77
C GLY A 706 9.54 -5.74 6.69
N GLU A 707 10.80 -5.38 6.44
CA GLU A 707 11.93 -5.73 7.30
C GLU A 707 12.22 -4.61 8.30
N SER A 708 12.64 -5.00 9.49
CA SER A 708 13.09 -4.07 10.53
C SER A 708 14.60 -3.86 10.46
N PHE A 709 15.06 -2.62 10.62
CA PHE A 709 16.47 -2.24 10.41
C PHE A 709 17.04 -2.77 9.07
N PRO A 710 16.37 -2.49 7.94
CA PRO A 710 16.70 -3.05 6.63
C PRO A 710 18.15 -2.77 6.20
N GLY A 711 18.72 -1.62 6.58
CA GLY A 711 20.13 -1.33 6.30
C GLY A 711 21.10 -2.34 6.92
N ILE A 712 20.89 -2.69 8.20
CA ILE A 712 21.71 -3.68 8.91
C ILE A 712 21.42 -5.09 8.35
N TYR A 713 20.16 -5.41 8.12
CA TYR A 713 19.75 -6.72 7.58
C TYR A 713 20.38 -6.99 6.20
N ASP A 714 20.26 -6.05 5.27
CA ASP A 714 20.79 -6.21 3.91
C ASP A 714 22.34 -6.22 3.89
N ALA A 715 22.99 -5.49 4.81
CA ALA A 715 24.45 -5.52 4.93
C ALA A 715 24.98 -6.89 5.43
N MET A 716 24.22 -7.56 6.32
CA MET A 716 24.57 -8.89 6.83
C MET A 716 24.11 -10.04 5.91
N PHE A 717 23.21 -9.79 4.97
CA PHE A 717 22.67 -10.83 4.10
C PHE A 717 23.77 -11.44 3.21
N ASP A 718 23.90 -12.77 3.26
CA ASP A 718 24.91 -13.55 2.52
C ASP A 718 26.36 -13.07 2.77
N ILE A 719 26.64 -12.45 3.92
CA ILE A 719 27.91 -11.76 4.19
C ILE A 719 29.15 -12.65 4.04
N LYS A 720 29.06 -13.94 4.39
CA LYS A 720 30.18 -14.91 4.25
C LYS A 720 30.64 -15.11 2.81
N ASN A 721 29.80 -14.80 1.83
CA ASN A 721 30.09 -14.96 0.41
C ASN A 721 30.50 -13.63 -0.27
N LYS A 722 30.69 -12.55 0.50
CA LYS A 722 31.20 -11.28 -0.03
C LYS A 722 32.70 -11.39 -0.35
N ALA A 723 33.09 -10.84 -1.51
CA ALA A 723 34.46 -10.90 -2.01
C ALA A 723 35.45 -10.17 -1.10
N ASP A 724 35.08 -8.98 -0.60
CA ASP A 724 35.84 -8.23 0.39
C ASP A 724 35.10 -8.28 1.74
N GLN A 725 35.63 -9.07 2.68
CA GLN A 725 35.04 -9.19 4.01
C GLN A 725 35.23 -7.91 4.84
N HIS A 726 36.34 -7.19 4.67
CA HIS A 726 36.56 -5.96 5.44
C HIS A 726 35.56 -4.88 5.03
N GLU A 727 35.38 -4.65 3.73
CA GLU A 727 34.37 -3.70 3.22
C GLU A 727 32.95 -4.09 3.66
N ALA A 728 32.61 -5.39 3.61
CA ALA A 728 31.29 -5.87 4.01
C ALA A 728 30.99 -5.60 5.50
N TRP A 729 31.94 -5.86 6.39
CA TRP A 729 31.77 -5.60 7.83
C TRP A 729 31.83 -4.10 8.18
N GLU A 730 32.55 -3.28 7.42
CA GLU A 730 32.48 -1.82 7.54
C GLU A 730 31.09 -1.27 7.16
N GLU A 731 30.44 -1.83 6.15
CA GLU A 731 29.05 -1.46 5.82
C GLU A 731 28.08 -1.85 6.96
N VAL A 732 28.25 -3.02 7.59
CA VAL A 732 27.47 -3.40 8.78
C VAL A 732 27.65 -2.38 9.91
N LYS A 733 28.89 -1.99 10.23
CA LYS A 733 29.18 -0.96 11.25
C LYS A 733 28.54 0.37 10.91
N ARG A 734 28.61 0.78 9.64
CA ARG A 734 28.00 2.03 9.15
C ARG A 734 26.49 2.01 9.35
N GLN A 735 25.81 0.91 9.00
CA GLN A 735 24.36 0.78 9.15
C GLN A 735 23.91 0.72 10.61
N ILE A 736 24.67 0.07 11.49
CA ILE A 736 24.42 0.11 12.94
C ILE A 736 24.54 1.55 13.46
N SER A 737 25.56 2.30 13.03
CA SER A 737 25.75 3.69 13.42
C SER A 737 24.61 4.59 12.95
N ILE A 738 24.13 4.41 11.71
CA ILE A 738 22.97 5.16 11.17
C ILE A 738 21.73 4.85 11.98
N ALA A 739 21.42 3.56 12.21
CA ALA A 739 20.29 3.15 13.02
C ALA A 739 20.33 3.74 14.44
N ALA A 740 21.49 3.68 15.11
CA ALA A 740 21.69 4.25 16.43
C ALA A 740 21.47 5.77 16.44
N PHE A 741 22.07 6.49 15.49
CA PHE A 741 21.89 7.92 15.33
C PHE A 741 20.42 8.29 15.11
N THR A 742 19.73 7.62 14.20
CA THR A 742 18.33 7.91 13.87
C THR A 742 17.41 7.67 15.05
N VAL A 743 17.57 6.55 15.78
CA VAL A 743 16.78 6.27 17.00
C VAL A 743 17.05 7.33 18.08
N GLN A 744 18.32 7.74 18.25
CA GLN A 744 18.69 8.78 19.20
C GLN A 744 18.14 10.17 18.82
N ALA A 745 18.15 10.50 17.53
CA ALA A 745 17.58 11.74 17.01
C ALA A 745 16.06 11.78 17.19
N ALA A 746 15.36 10.67 16.92
CA ALA A 746 13.94 10.51 17.20
C ALA A 746 13.60 10.63 18.69
N ALA A 747 14.47 10.16 19.59
CA ALA A 747 14.33 10.45 21.02
C ALA A 747 14.43 11.95 21.31
N GLY A 748 15.33 12.66 20.63
CA GLY A 748 15.48 14.11 20.74
C GLY A 748 14.20 14.89 20.44
N THR A 749 13.39 14.45 19.47
CA THR A 749 12.16 15.16 19.07
C THR A 749 11.05 15.08 20.12
N LEU A 750 11.14 14.13 21.06
CA LEU A 750 10.18 13.92 22.15
C LEU A 750 10.63 14.57 23.47
N LYS A 751 11.77 15.26 23.52
CA LYS A 751 12.19 16.02 24.71
C LYS A 751 11.32 17.26 24.90
N GLU A 752 11.36 17.84 26.10
CA GLU A 752 10.65 19.08 26.40
C GLU A 752 11.18 20.24 25.54
N VAL A 753 10.27 21.09 25.04
CA VAL A 753 10.53 22.19 24.10
C VAL A 753 9.89 23.49 24.54
#